data_AF-A0A494T6Q6-F1
#
_entry.id   AF-A0A494T6Q6-F1
#
_cell.length_a   1.000
_cell.length_b   1.000
_cell.length_c   1.000
_cell.angle_alpha   90.00
_cell.angle_beta   90.00
_cell.angle_gamma   90.00
#
_symmetry.space_group_name_H-M   'P 1'
#
loop_
_entity.id
_entity.type
_entity.pdbx_description
1 polymer ?
#
loop_
_entity_poly.entity_id
_entity_poly.type
_entity_poly.pdbx_seq_one_letter_code
_entity_poly.pdbx_strand_id
1 'polypeptide(L)'
;MLGSNALGESTSPYLRQHADNPVHWQQWTPEALQSARDRDVPILLSIGYSACHWCHVMAHESFEDEATAASMNANFVCIKVDREERPDLDAVYMNATVAMTGQGGWPMTCFLTPDGEPFYCGTYYPPRPRAGTPSFPQLLDAIADTWSTRRSEVFDASAAIMDALRSNSGKLPTSQRPVDADLLAEAVVGIRADEDVAHGGFGGAPKFPPGPLLEGLLRHHERTGSAAVLDTVQRAAAAMARGGIFDQIGGGFARYSVDAEWIVPHFEKMLYDNALLLRFYGHLARVTGDPLAIRVADETAAFMLRELRTDTGCFASALDADTEGVEGLTYAWTPAQLVDVLGFEDGVWAAGLFAVDSSGTFEAGMSVMQLPEDPDDIERFERVRATLMDARNRRPQPGRDDKVVTAWNGLAITALAEAGAGLGRSAWIDAAAECGEQIFVRHEENGRLRRASLGTHVGDATGVLEDYSCLAVASLALFQATGEIVWSERARRLLDAAVEHFADAEHPGSWFDTADDAEILVTRPRDPLDNATPSGASTITEALLVAEALAPVDVASRYGELAAAGLARSALVLERAPRSAGHWLAVAEASVRGPLQIAISTDGDSALLDAARRHAPGGTTILAGVVDSSPLLAGRPMIRNQAAAYVCRGFVCDVPVTTTDELVASMRRRPAD
;
A
#
# COMPACT_ATOMS: atom_id res chain seq x y z
N MET A 1 14.08 -30.73 -20.15
CA MET A 1 13.44 -29.71 -20.99
C MET A 1 12.03 -29.51 -20.48
N LEU A 2 11.68 -28.27 -20.13
CA LEU A 2 10.34 -27.88 -19.69
C LEU A 2 9.43 -27.88 -20.93
N GLY A 3 8.60 -28.90 -21.08
CA GLY A 3 7.80 -29.16 -22.29
C GLY A 3 6.29 -28.98 -22.09
N SER A 4 5.88 -28.41 -20.96
CA SER A 4 4.49 -28.20 -20.58
C SER A 4 4.37 -27.00 -19.64
N ASN A 5 3.17 -26.44 -19.52
CA ASN A 5 2.85 -25.44 -18.51
C ASN A 5 2.99 -26.06 -17.10
N ALA A 6 3.62 -25.33 -16.17
CA ALA A 6 3.90 -25.77 -14.80
C ALA A 6 3.23 -24.89 -13.73
N LEU A 7 2.41 -23.90 -14.11
CA LEU A 7 1.85 -22.94 -13.15
C LEU A 7 0.76 -23.53 -12.24
N GLY A 8 0.17 -24.67 -12.59
CA GLY A 8 -0.82 -25.36 -11.75
C GLY A 8 -0.28 -25.81 -10.39
N GLU A 9 1.04 -25.92 -10.24
CA GLU A 9 1.71 -26.31 -8.99
C GLU A 9 2.05 -25.12 -8.08
N SER A 10 1.91 -23.87 -8.56
CA SER A 10 2.26 -22.66 -7.81
C SER A 10 1.36 -22.43 -6.61
N THR A 11 1.81 -21.66 -5.61
CA THR A 11 0.97 -21.16 -4.50
C THR A 11 0.19 -19.91 -4.86
N SER A 12 0.65 -19.18 -5.87
CA SER A 12 0.02 -17.94 -6.33
C SER A 12 -1.30 -18.23 -7.05
N PRO A 13 -2.43 -17.65 -6.58
CA PRO A 13 -3.68 -17.68 -7.32
C PRO A 13 -3.56 -17.08 -8.72
N TYR A 14 -2.81 -15.99 -8.88
CA TYR A 14 -2.54 -15.38 -10.19
C TYR A 14 -1.86 -16.36 -11.15
N LEU A 15 -0.81 -17.07 -10.71
CA LEU A 15 -0.14 -18.03 -11.59
C LEU A 15 -1.06 -19.20 -11.96
N ARG A 16 -1.86 -19.70 -11.01
CA ARG A 16 -2.84 -20.77 -11.27
C ARG A 16 -3.92 -20.37 -12.28
N GLN A 17 -4.32 -19.10 -12.36
CA GLN A 17 -5.26 -18.61 -13.38
C GLN A 17 -4.78 -18.89 -14.81
N HIS A 18 -3.48 -19.11 -15.01
CA HIS A 18 -2.87 -19.35 -16.32
C HIS A 18 -2.39 -20.80 -16.51
N ALA A 19 -2.78 -21.73 -15.64
CA ALA A 19 -2.34 -23.13 -15.69
C ALA A 19 -2.81 -23.86 -16.95
N ASP A 20 -3.97 -23.48 -17.50
CA ASP A 20 -4.57 -24.10 -18.68
C ASP A 20 -4.17 -23.41 -20.01
N ASN A 21 -3.35 -22.36 -19.96
CA ASN A 21 -2.88 -21.69 -21.16
C ASN A 21 -2.01 -22.63 -22.02
N PRO A 22 -2.12 -22.58 -23.36
CA PRO A 22 -1.29 -23.38 -24.28
C PRO A 22 0.20 -23.00 -24.24
N VAL A 23 0.53 -21.82 -23.72
CA VAL A 23 1.91 -21.42 -23.46
C VAL A 23 2.51 -22.30 -22.35
N HIS A 24 3.73 -22.78 -22.54
CA HIS A 24 4.49 -23.57 -21.57
C HIS A 24 5.06 -22.69 -20.44
N TRP A 25 4.18 -21.98 -19.74
CA TRP A 25 4.56 -21.08 -18.66
C TRP A 25 5.31 -21.80 -17.55
N GLN A 26 6.40 -21.17 -17.10
CA GLN A 26 7.21 -21.60 -15.97
C GLN A 26 7.22 -20.52 -14.89
N GLN A 27 7.47 -20.93 -13.65
CA GLN A 27 7.82 -19.99 -12.58
C GLN A 27 9.27 -19.53 -12.73
N TRP A 28 9.62 -18.38 -12.16
CA TRP A 28 11.01 -17.92 -12.08
C TRP A 28 11.82 -18.85 -11.18
N THR A 29 12.63 -19.71 -11.79
CA THR A 29 13.40 -20.75 -11.10
C THR A 29 14.77 -20.93 -11.77
N PRO A 30 15.80 -21.37 -11.03
CA PRO A 30 17.09 -21.73 -11.62
C PRO A 30 16.97 -22.72 -12.79
N GLU A 31 16.02 -23.64 -12.73
CA GLU A 31 15.74 -24.63 -13.77
C GLU A 31 15.18 -23.97 -15.05
N ALA A 32 14.31 -22.97 -14.93
CA ALA A 32 13.79 -22.22 -16.07
C ALA A 32 14.90 -21.40 -16.74
N LEU A 33 15.74 -20.71 -15.95
CA LEU A 33 16.90 -19.96 -16.47
C LEU A 33 17.91 -20.91 -17.14
N GLN A 34 18.20 -22.06 -16.53
CA GLN A 34 19.08 -23.06 -17.13
C GLN A 34 18.49 -23.63 -18.43
N SER A 35 17.16 -23.83 -18.49
CA SER A 35 16.51 -24.25 -19.73
C SER A 35 16.64 -23.23 -20.85
N ALA A 36 16.69 -21.94 -20.55
CA ALA A 36 16.92 -20.89 -21.56
C ALA A 36 18.35 -20.97 -22.12
N ARG A 37 19.34 -21.21 -21.25
CA ARG A 37 20.73 -21.44 -21.63
C ARG A 37 20.91 -22.69 -22.48
N ASP A 38 20.34 -23.81 -22.05
CA ASP A 38 20.47 -25.11 -22.73
C ASP A 38 19.83 -25.07 -24.13
N ARG A 39 18.73 -24.32 -24.29
CA ARG A 39 18.03 -24.14 -25.57
C ARG A 39 18.63 -23.03 -26.43
N ASP A 40 19.49 -22.18 -25.87
CA ASP A 40 20.04 -20.98 -26.50
C ASP A 40 18.96 -20.02 -27.05
N VAL A 41 17.89 -19.79 -26.26
CA VAL A 41 16.78 -18.91 -26.60
C VAL A 41 16.55 -17.83 -25.54
N PRO A 42 16.04 -16.65 -25.91
CA PRO A 42 15.71 -15.61 -24.94
C PRO A 42 14.58 -16.05 -24.00
N ILE A 43 14.48 -15.35 -22.86
CA ILE A 43 13.38 -15.49 -21.92
C ILE A 43 12.31 -14.47 -22.28
N LEU A 44 11.05 -14.90 -22.30
CA LEU A 44 9.89 -14.02 -22.30
C LEU A 44 9.32 -14.00 -20.88
N LEU A 45 9.50 -12.87 -20.20
CA LEU A 45 9.03 -12.66 -18.83
C LEU A 45 7.73 -11.85 -18.83
N SER A 46 6.69 -12.38 -18.20
CA SER A 46 5.42 -11.70 -17.96
C SER A 46 5.17 -11.52 -16.46
N ILE A 47 5.08 -10.28 -15.98
CA ILE A 47 4.79 -9.97 -14.57
C ILE A 47 3.40 -9.33 -14.45
N GLY A 48 2.62 -9.79 -13.47
CA GLY A 48 1.29 -9.25 -13.14
C GLY A 48 0.81 -9.73 -11.77
N TYR A 49 -0.49 -9.59 -11.50
CA TYR A 49 -1.16 -10.01 -10.26
C TYR A 49 -2.63 -10.33 -10.56
N SER A 50 -3.31 -10.98 -9.62
CA SER A 50 -4.61 -11.64 -9.82
C SER A 50 -5.75 -10.69 -10.17
N ALA A 51 -5.82 -9.52 -9.54
CA ALA A 51 -6.88 -8.53 -9.74
C ALA A 51 -6.66 -7.58 -10.93
N CYS A 52 -5.60 -7.79 -11.71
CA CYS A 52 -5.18 -6.91 -12.80
C CYS A 52 -6.02 -7.12 -14.08
N HIS A 53 -6.97 -6.22 -14.37
CA HIS A 53 -7.80 -6.29 -15.58
C HIS A 53 -6.97 -6.43 -16.87
N TRP A 54 -5.98 -5.55 -17.10
CA TRP A 54 -5.16 -5.61 -18.31
C TRP A 54 -4.33 -6.90 -18.44
N CYS A 55 -4.04 -7.56 -17.31
CA CYS A 55 -3.35 -8.84 -17.30
C CYS A 55 -4.27 -9.95 -17.82
N HIS A 56 -5.56 -9.93 -17.47
CA HIS A 56 -6.57 -10.83 -18.02
C HIS A 56 -6.83 -10.54 -19.50
N VAL A 57 -6.96 -9.27 -19.89
CA VAL A 57 -7.11 -8.88 -21.31
C VAL A 57 -5.96 -9.43 -22.15
N MET A 58 -4.71 -9.24 -21.72
CA MET A 58 -3.56 -9.76 -22.46
C MET A 58 -3.55 -11.29 -22.52
N ALA A 59 -3.98 -11.96 -21.46
CA ALA A 59 -4.08 -13.42 -21.45
C ALA A 59 -5.11 -13.94 -22.46
N HIS A 60 -6.34 -13.43 -22.41
CA HIS A 60 -7.42 -13.81 -23.32
C HIS A 60 -7.11 -13.47 -24.78
N GLU A 61 -6.55 -12.28 -25.02
CA GLU A 61 -6.30 -11.84 -26.39
C GLU A 61 -5.06 -12.48 -27.03
N SER A 62 -4.08 -12.92 -26.24
CA SER A 62 -2.78 -13.37 -26.76
C SER A 62 -2.29 -14.71 -26.22
N PHE A 63 -2.33 -14.95 -24.90
CA PHE A 63 -1.72 -16.16 -24.32
C PHE A 63 -2.57 -17.42 -24.50
N GLU A 64 -3.88 -17.26 -24.73
CA GLU A 64 -4.82 -18.35 -25.02
C GLU A 64 -4.87 -18.70 -26.52
N ASP A 65 -4.31 -17.86 -27.39
CA ASP A 65 -4.24 -18.12 -28.83
C ASP A 65 -3.18 -19.18 -29.15
N GLU A 66 -3.60 -20.33 -29.67
CA GLU A 66 -2.76 -21.49 -29.97
C GLU A 66 -1.58 -21.16 -30.92
N ALA A 67 -1.81 -20.29 -31.91
CA ALA A 67 -0.77 -19.94 -32.88
C ALA A 67 0.31 -19.05 -32.23
N THR A 68 -0.12 -18.07 -31.44
CA THR A 68 0.76 -17.20 -30.64
C THR A 68 1.54 -18.03 -29.63
N ALA A 69 0.86 -18.92 -28.90
CA ALA A 69 1.49 -19.81 -27.93
C ALA A 69 2.51 -20.77 -28.56
N ALA A 70 2.22 -21.32 -29.74
CA ALA A 70 3.18 -22.14 -30.46
C ALA A 70 4.46 -21.36 -30.83
N SER A 71 4.34 -20.10 -31.26
CA SER A 71 5.50 -19.23 -31.51
C SER A 71 6.28 -18.93 -30.23
N MET A 72 5.57 -18.62 -29.13
CA MET A 72 6.19 -18.40 -27.82
C MET A 72 6.98 -19.63 -27.36
N ASN A 73 6.34 -20.80 -27.37
CA ASN A 73 6.93 -22.05 -26.90
C ASN A 73 8.16 -22.48 -27.72
N ALA A 74 8.14 -22.24 -29.03
CA ALA A 74 9.25 -22.56 -29.93
C ALA A 74 10.46 -21.65 -29.68
N ASN A 75 10.23 -20.35 -29.56
CA ASN A 75 11.28 -19.34 -29.64
C ASN A 75 11.75 -18.80 -28.28
N PHE A 76 11.06 -19.11 -27.19
CA PHE A 76 11.34 -18.56 -25.86
C PHE A 76 11.26 -19.60 -24.75
N VAL A 77 11.88 -19.29 -23.62
CA VAL A 77 11.45 -19.81 -22.31
C VAL A 77 10.49 -18.79 -21.71
N CYS A 78 9.23 -19.17 -21.57
CA CYS A 78 8.17 -18.29 -21.08
C CYS A 78 8.06 -18.39 -19.56
N ILE A 79 8.35 -17.30 -18.86
CA ILE A 79 8.31 -17.21 -17.41
C ILE A 79 7.19 -16.25 -16.99
N LYS A 80 6.36 -16.66 -16.04
CA LYS A 80 5.30 -15.82 -15.46
C LYS A 80 5.56 -15.62 -13.98
N VAL A 81 5.40 -14.38 -13.52
CA VAL A 81 5.71 -13.96 -12.15
C VAL A 81 4.54 -13.20 -11.55
N ASP A 82 4.15 -13.58 -10.34
CA ASP A 82 3.26 -12.80 -9.48
C ASP A 82 4.07 -11.74 -8.75
N ARG A 83 3.80 -10.46 -9.01
CA ARG A 83 4.49 -9.35 -8.33
C ARG A 83 4.21 -9.30 -6.82
N GLU A 84 3.09 -9.86 -6.38
CA GLU A 84 2.74 -9.88 -4.96
C GLU A 84 3.62 -10.87 -4.19
N GLU A 85 4.07 -11.95 -4.82
CA GLU A 85 5.02 -12.90 -4.24
C GLU A 85 6.49 -12.53 -4.51
N ARG A 86 6.79 -11.93 -5.67
CA ARG A 86 8.15 -11.55 -6.11
C ARG A 86 8.25 -10.06 -6.47
N PRO A 87 8.10 -9.14 -5.50
CA PRO A 87 8.23 -7.70 -5.72
C PRO A 87 9.66 -7.30 -6.11
N ASP A 88 10.64 -8.14 -5.78
CA ASP A 88 12.05 -7.98 -6.12
C ASP A 88 12.27 -8.05 -7.64
N LEU A 89 11.68 -9.06 -8.29
CA LEU A 89 11.69 -9.18 -9.75
C LEU A 89 10.91 -8.04 -10.39
N ASP A 90 9.72 -7.74 -9.84
CA ASP A 90 8.87 -6.64 -10.30
C ASP A 90 9.63 -5.31 -10.30
N ALA A 91 10.30 -4.96 -9.20
CA ALA A 91 11.07 -3.73 -9.09
C ALA A 91 12.22 -3.64 -10.10
N VAL A 92 13.01 -4.71 -10.28
CA VAL A 92 14.13 -4.74 -11.23
C VAL A 92 13.63 -4.51 -12.66
N TYR A 93 12.61 -5.25 -13.09
CA TYR A 93 12.11 -5.18 -14.46
C TYR A 93 11.20 -3.97 -14.72
N MET A 94 10.52 -3.45 -13.70
CA MET A 94 9.78 -2.19 -13.81
C MET A 94 10.76 -1.02 -14.00
N ASN A 95 11.86 -0.98 -13.25
CA ASN A 95 12.90 0.02 -13.45
C ASN A 95 13.51 -0.06 -14.84
N ALA A 96 13.72 -1.28 -15.36
CA ALA A 96 14.18 -1.47 -16.74
C ALA A 96 13.15 -0.94 -17.75
N THR A 97 11.86 -1.24 -17.53
CA THR A 97 10.75 -0.79 -18.38
C THR A 97 10.67 0.74 -18.42
N VAL A 98 10.65 1.40 -17.26
CA VAL A 98 10.62 2.87 -17.16
C VAL A 98 11.86 3.49 -17.81
N ALA A 99 13.05 2.91 -17.61
CA ALA A 99 14.26 3.41 -18.25
C ALA A 99 14.21 3.34 -19.79
N MET A 100 13.49 2.35 -20.34
CA MET A 100 13.37 2.15 -21.79
C MET A 100 12.22 2.95 -22.43
N THR A 101 11.07 3.01 -21.76
CA THR A 101 9.83 3.53 -22.36
C THR A 101 9.41 4.89 -21.80
N GLY A 102 10.01 5.31 -20.67
CA GLY A 102 9.61 6.49 -19.90
C GLY A 102 8.39 6.26 -18.99
N GLN A 103 7.74 5.09 -19.04
CA GLN A 103 6.53 4.79 -18.27
C GLN A 103 6.46 3.32 -17.86
N GLY A 104 5.82 3.05 -16.72
CA GLY A 104 5.63 1.70 -16.19
C GLY A 104 4.18 1.24 -16.26
N GLY A 105 3.95 -0.02 -15.93
CA GLY A 105 2.59 -0.55 -15.78
C GLY A 105 2.53 -2.07 -15.92
N TRP A 106 1.40 -2.63 -15.51
CA TRP A 106 1.09 -4.05 -15.66
C TRP A 106 -0.04 -4.26 -16.69
N PRO A 107 -0.05 -5.36 -17.44
CA PRO A 107 0.93 -6.45 -17.44
C PRO A 107 2.27 -5.96 -17.97
N MET A 108 3.36 -6.44 -17.37
CA MET A 108 4.71 -6.14 -17.82
C MET A 108 5.22 -7.28 -18.69
N THR A 109 5.73 -6.95 -19.88
CA THR A 109 6.25 -7.90 -20.87
C THR A 109 7.70 -7.56 -21.19
N CYS A 110 8.63 -8.40 -20.74
CA CYS A 110 10.06 -8.21 -20.91
C CYS A 110 10.69 -9.37 -21.67
N PHE A 111 11.69 -9.07 -22.50
CA PHE A 111 12.53 -10.05 -23.16
C PHE A 111 13.95 -9.95 -22.60
N LEU A 112 14.46 -11.09 -22.13
CA LEU A 112 15.71 -11.18 -21.42
C LEU A 112 16.67 -12.13 -22.13
N THR A 113 17.97 -11.90 -21.93
CA THR A 113 18.99 -12.89 -22.26
C THR A 113 18.78 -14.16 -21.40
N PRO A 114 19.37 -15.31 -21.76
CA PRO A 114 19.35 -16.52 -20.92
C PRO A 114 19.92 -16.32 -19.51
N ASP A 115 20.67 -15.24 -19.27
CA ASP A 115 21.21 -14.86 -17.97
C ASP A 115 20.30 -13.91 -17.17
N GLY A 116 19.10 -13.62 -17.70
CA GLY A 116 18.08 -12.81 -17.03
C GLY A 116 18.25 -11.30 -17.23
N GLU A 117 19.18 -10.85 -18.06
CA GLU A 117 19.40 -9.43 -18.33
C GLU A 117 18.38 -8.90 -19.36
N PRO A 118 17.66 -7.79 -19.08
CA PRO A 118 16.65 -7.25 -19.98
C PRO A 118 17.28 -6.57 -21.18
N PHE A 119 16.76 -6.84 -22.38
CA PHE A 119 17.14 -6.13 -23.61
C PHE A 119 15.96 -5.48 -24.34
N TYR A 120 14.72 -5.84 -23.98
CA TYR A 120 13.50 -5.19 -24.45
C TYR A 120 12.40 -5.27 -23.39
N CYS A 121 11.71 -4.17 -23.12
CA CYS A 121 10.64 -4.10 -22.14
C CYS A 121 9.45 -3.29 -22.67
N GLY A 122 8.26 -3.68 -22.26
CA GLY A 122 7.02 -2.96 -22.50
C GLY A 122 5.91 -3.43 -21.58
N THR A 123 4.70 -2.92 -21.79
CA THR A 123 3.52 -3.28 -21.00
C THR A 123 2.60 -4.22 -21.79
N TYR A 124 1.43 -3.74 -22.18
CA TYR A 124 0.45 -4.47 -22.98
C TYR A 124 0.76 -4.35 -24.49
N TYR A 125 0.62 -5.47 -25.20
CA TYR A 125 0.70 -5.52 -26.65
C TYR A 125 -0.58 -6.16 -27.23
N PRO A 126 -1.26 -5.50 -28.19
CA PRO A 126 -2.50 -6.01 -28.75
C PRO A 126 -2.27 -7.20 -29.69
N PRO A 127 -3.28 -8.07 -29.91
CA PRO A 127 -3.17 -9.20 -30.83
C PRO A 127 -3.10 -8.75 -32.31
N ARG A 128 -3.54 -7.52 -32.59
CA ARG A 128 -3.50 -6.89 -33.92
C ARG A 128 -2.83 -5.52 -33.84
N PRO A 129 -2.14 -5.08 -34.91
CA PRO A 129 -1.44 -3.80 -34.88
C PRO A 129 -2.40 -2.65 -34.60
N ARG A 130 -2.00 -1.73 -33.73
CA ARG A 130 -2.68 -0.46 -33.48
C ARG A 130 -1.75 0.68 -33.88
N ALA A 131 -2.29 1.88 -34.06
CA ALA A 131 -1.49 3.02 -34.52
C ALA A 131 -0.26 3.23 -33.61
N GLY A 132 0.95 3.03 -34.16
CA GLY A 132 2.22 3.17 -33.44
C GLY A 132 2.63 2.00 -32.55
N THR A 133 1.82 0.95 -32.42
CA THR A 133 2.13 -0.22 -31.58
C THR A 133 2.04 -1.50 -32.42
N PRO A 134 3.13 -2.29 -32.54
CA PRO A 134 3.09 -3.57 -33.24
C PRO A 134 2.15 -4.54 -32.53
N SER A 135 1.65 -5.55 -33.27
CA SER A 135 0.95 -6.65 -32.58
C SER A 135 1.92 -7.50 -31.78
N PHE A 136 1.41 -8.22 -30.80
CA PHE A 136 2.22 -9.15 -30.01
C PHE A 136 2.90 -10.22 -30.89
N PRO A 137 2.23 -10.87 -31.88
CA PRO A 137 2.93 -11.75 -32.82
C PRO A 137 4.06 -11.09 -33.62
N GLN A 138 3.87 -9.85 -34.10
CA GLN A 138 4.92 -9.11 -34.81
C GLN A 138 6.13 -8.82 -33.91
N LEU A 139 5.88 -8.55 -32.64
CA LEU A 139 6.94 -8.35 -31.66
C LEU A 139 7.71 -9.64 -31.40
N LEU A 140 7.01 -10.78 -31.20
CA LEU A 140 7.65 -12.09 -31.01
C LEU A 140 8.57 -12.45 -32.18
N ASP A 141 8.09 -12.28 -33.41
CA ASP A 141 8.86 -12.55 -34.63
C ASP A 141 10.10 -11.64 -34.72
N ALA A 142 9.95 -10.34 -34.44
CA ALA A 142 11.05 -9.38 -34.47
C ALA A 142 12.13 -9.69 -33.42
N ILE A 143 11.74 -10.10 -32.22
CA ILE A 143 12.68 -10.47 -31.16
C ILE A 143 13.42 -11.75 -31.53
N ALA A 144 12.72 -12.78 -32.02
CA ALA A 144 13.33 -14.05 -32.43
C ALA A 144 14.30 -13.88 -33.62
N ASP A 145 13.94 -13.08 -34.62
CA ASP A 145 14.84 -12.71 -35.71
C ASP A 145 16.08 -11.97 -35.21
N THR A 146 15.90 -10.98 -34.34
CA THR A 146 17.02 -10.18 -33.81
C THR A 146 17.98 -11.05 -32.98
N TRP A 147 17.46 -11.97 -32.16
CA TRP A 147 18.27 -12.92 -31.39
C TRP A 147 19.12 -13.83 -32.29
N SER A 148 18.53 -14.35 -33.36
CA SER A 148 19.17 -15.32 -34.26
C SER A 148 20.14 -14.68 -35.27
N THR A 149 19.86 -13.46 -35.73
CA THR A 149 20.61 -12.80 -36.82
C THR A 149 21.52 -11.67 -36.35
N ARG A 150 21.17 -10.98 -35.25
CA ARG A 150 21.78 -9.72 -34.80
C ARG A 150 22.08 -9.73 -33.31
N ARG A 151 22.63 -10.84 -32.82
CA ARG A 151 22.85 -11.11 -31.40
C ARG A 151 23.72 -10.07 -30.68
N SER A 152 24.67 -9.44 -31.37
CA SER A 152 25.47 -8.35 -30.77
C SER A 152 24.62 -7.14 -30.39
N GLU A 153 23.60 -6.79 -31.20
CA GLU A 153 22.69 -5.68 -30.91
C GLU A 153 21.90 -5.95 -29.61
N VAL A 154 21.55 -7.22 -29.35
CA VAL A 154 20.88 -7.63 -28.10
C VAL A 154 21.77 -7.40 -26.88
N PHE A 155 23.04 -7.82 -26.95
CA PHE A 155 23.97 -7.64 -25.84
C PHE A 155 24.34 -6.18 -25.60
N ASP A 156 24.47 -5.38 -26.66
CA ASP A 156 24.71 -3.93 -26.54
C ASP A 156 23.51 -3.23 -25.89
N ALA A 157 22.28 -3.60 -26.27
CA ALA A 157 21.06 -3.09 -25.64
C ALA A 157 20.96 -3.50 -24.16
N SER A 158 21.24 -4.78 -23.86
CA SER A 158 21.29 -5.30 -22.49
C SER A 158 22.29 -4.52 -21.64
N ALA A 159 23.52 -4.35 -22.13
CA ALA A 159 24.56 -3.61 -21.41
C ALA A 159 24.16 -2.16 -21.14
N ALA A 160 23.54 -1.48 -22.11
CA ALA A 160 23.06 -0.12 -21.92
C ALA A 160 21.96 -0.02 -20.85
N ILE A 161 21.01 -0.95 -20.82
CA ILE A 161 19.96 -1.01 -19.80
C ILE A 161 20.57 -1.33 -18.44
N MET A 162 21.53 -2.26 -18.39
CA MET A 162 22.24 -2.62 -17.18
C MET A 162 23.02 -1.47 -16.57
N ASP A 163 23.68 -0.66 -17.38
CA ASP A 163 24.38 0.54 -16.93
C ASP A 163 23.40 1.64 -16.47
N ALA A 164 22.26 1.79 -17.15
CA ALA A 164 21.19 2.68 -16.71
C ALA A 164 20.59 2.23 -15.37
N LEU A 165 20.32 0.93 -15.21
CA LEU A 165 19.85 0.34 -13.96
C LEU A 165 20.85 0.54 -12.84
N ARG A 166 22.15 0.29 -13.05
CA ARG A 166 23.19 0.53 -12.02
C ARG A 166 23.32 2.00 -11.64
N SER A 167 23.12 2.90 -12.60
CA SER A 167 23.15 4.35 -12.38
C SER A 167 21.92 4.85 -11.62
N ASN A 168 20.74 4.27 -11.88
CA ASN A 168 19.46 4.63 -11.25
C ASN A 168 19.16 3.85 -9.96
N SER A 169 19.72 2.65 -9.80
CA SER A 169 19.76 1.89 -8.54
C SER A 169 20.80 2.46 -7.56
N GLY A 170 21.37 3.61 -7.91
CA GLY A 170 22.37 4.31 -7.12
C GLY A 170 21.80 4.73 -5.77
N LYS A 171 22.63 4.54 -4.74
CA LYS A 171 22.42 5.06 -3.38
C LYS A 171 21.88 6.50 -3.45
N LEU A 172 20.75 6.79 -2.79
CA LEU A 172 20.37 8.18 -2.52
C LEU A 172 21.53 8.83 -1.76
N PRO A 173 22.20 9.85 -2.33
CA PRO A 173 23.25 10.54 -1.62
C PRO A 173 22.64 11.24 -0.41
N THR A 174 23.38 11.30 0.69
CA THR A 174 23.00 12.15 1.82
C THR A 174 22.94 13.60 1.34
N SER A 175 21.81 14.26 1.54
CA SER A 175 21.72 15.69 1.25
C SER A 175 22.51 16.47 2.29
N GLN A 176 23.15 17.58 1.87
CA GLN A 176 23.70 18.56 2.80
C GLN A 176 22.59 19.41 3.44
N ARG A 177 21.39 19.41 2.84
CA ARG A 177 20.21 20.07 3.37
C ARG A 177 19.59 19.21 4.48
N PRO A 178 19.43 19.73 5.71
CA PRO A 178 18.76 19.00 6.77
C PRO A 178 17.26 18.84 6.48
N VAL A 179 16.64 17.82 7.08
CA VAL A 179 15.18 17.73 7.14
C VAL A 179 14.70 18.67 8.25
N ASP A 180 14.22 19.84 7.84
CA ASP A 180 13.75 20.91 8.72
C ASP A 180 12.38 21.44 8.28
N ALA A 181 11.83 22.39 9.05
CA ALA A 181 10.52 22.96 8.78
C ALA A 181 10.42 23.64 7.40
N ASP A 182 11.53 24.21 6.90
CA ASP A 182 11.59 24.94 5.63
C ASP A 182 11.55 23.96 4.45
N LEU A 183 12.34 22.88 4.49
CA LEU A 183 12.28 21.81 3.48
C LEU A 183 10.87 21.23 3.38
N LEU A 184 10.23 20.95 4.52
CA LEU A 184 8.87 20.38 4.52
C LEU A 184 7.84 21.38 3.98
N ALA A 185 7.97 22.67 4.30
CA ALA A 185 7.10 23.70 3.73
C ALA A 185 7.27 23.82 2.21
N GLU A 186 8.50 23.79 1.70
CA GLU A 186 8.78 23.81 0.26
C GLU A 186 8.24 22.57 -0.47
N ALA A 187 8.42 21.38 0.11
CA ALA A 187 7.87 20.13 -0.42
C ALA A 187 6.34 20.22 -0.54
N VAL A 188 5.66 20.74 0.49
CA VAL A 188 4.20 20.93 0.49
C VAL A 188 3.75 21.98 -0.53
N VAL A 189 4.51 23.05 -0.73
CA VAL A 189 4.25 24.01 -1.82
C VAL A 189 4.32 23.31 -3.18
N GLY A 190 5.35 22.49 -3.41
CA GLY A 190 5.50 21.69 -4.63
C GLY A 190 4.34 20.72 -4.85
N ILE A 191 3.91 20.00 -3.80
CA ILE A 191 2.77 19.07 -3.85
C ILE A 191 1.48 19.81 -4.22
N ARG A 192 1.20 20.95 -3.58
CA ARG A 192 -0.03 21.70 -3.81
C ARG A 192 -0.09 22.39 -5.16
N ALA A 193 1.06 22.62 -5.80
CA ALA A 193 1.09 23.15 -7.17
C ALA A 193 0.53 22.15 -8.20
N ASP A 194 0.51 20.85 -7.87
CA ASP A 194 -0.05 19.75 -8.68
C ASP A 194 -1.49 19.38 -8.26
N GLU A 195 -2.11 20.14 -7.35
CA GLU A 195 -3.48 19.90 -6.90
C GLU A 195 -4.48 20.10 -8.05
N ASP A 196 -5.33 19.11 -8.29
CA ASP A 196 -6.53 19.28 -9.10
C ASP A 196 -7.63 19.86 -8.21
N VAL A 197 -7.69 21.19 -8.15
CA VAL A 197 -8.68 21.89 -7.31
C VAL A 197 -10.11 21.66 -7.81
N ALA A 198 -10.30 21.41 -9.10
CA ALA A 198 -11.63 21.27 -9.70
C ALA A 198 -12.29 19.95 -9.32
N HIS A 199 -11.53 18.86 -9.34
CA HIS A 199 -12.05 17.51 -9.06
C HIS A 199 -11.50 16.89 -7.78
N GLY A 200 -10.66 17.60 -7.03
CA GLY A 200 -9.99 17.11 -5.82
C GLY A 200 -8.88 16.09 -6.12
N GLY A 201 -7.89 16.00 -5.24
CA GLY A 201 -6.72 15.15 -5.45
C GLY A 201 -5.66 15.85 -6.29
N PHE A 202 -4.90 15.08 -7.08
CA PHE A 202 -3.69 15.58 -7.71
C PHE A 202 -3.48 14.94 -9.09
N GLY A 203 -2.88 15.68 -10.02
CA GLY A 203 -2.68 15.24 -11.39
C GLY A 203 -3.99 15.09 -12.19
N GLY A 204 -3.90 14.49 -13.38
CA GLY A 204 -5.03 14.20 -14.26
C GLY A 204 -5.39 12.71 -14.31
N ALA A 205 -6.24 12.32 -15.26
CA ALA A 205 -6.63 10.94 -15.51
C ALA A 205 -5.48 10.06 -16.07
N PRO A 206 -5.34 8.78 -15.64
CA PRO A 206 -6.07 8.13 -14.54
C PRO A 206 -5.61 8.63 -13.16
N LYS A 207 -6.51 8.63 -12.17
CA LYS A 207 -6.23 9.12 -10.81
C LYS A 207 -6.21 8.01 -9.76
N PHE A 208 -5.12 7.98 -9.00
CA PHE A 208 -4.89 7.04 -7.90
C PHE A 208 -5.09 7.73 -6.54
N PRO A 209 -5.77 7.10 -5.57
CA PRO A 209 -5.85 7.60 -4.20
C PRO A 209 -4.46 7.79 -3.58
N PRO A 210 -4.05 9.02 -3.22
CA PRO A 210 -2.70 9.27 -2.74
C PRO A 210 -2.64 9.15 -1.21
N GLY A 211 -3.00 7.98 -0.67
CA GLY A 211 -3.17 7.73 0.77
C GLY A 211 -1.99 8.18 1.64
N PRO A 212 -0.74 7.71 1.38
CA PRO A 212 0.43 8.15 2.14
C PRO A 212 0.69 9.65 2.06
N LEU A 213 0.43 10.29 0.91
CA LEU A 213 0.61 11.72 0.73
C LEU A 213 -0.42 12.54 1.52
N LEU A 214 -1.68 12.09 1.53
CA LEU A 214 -2.74 12.73 2.31
C LEU A 214 -2.45 12.66 3.82
N GLU A 215 -1.93 11.53 4.30
CA GLU A 215 -1.45 11.40 5.68
C GLU A 215 -0.29 12.38 5.97
N GLY A 216 0.70 12.50 5.07
CA GLY A 216 1.80 13.46 5.21
C GLY A 216 1.32 14.92 5.25
N LEU A 217 0.39 15.29 4.38
CA LEU A 217 -0.23 16.62 4.36
C LEU A 217 -1.06 16.90 5.62
N LEU A 218 -1.78 15.89 6.13
CA LEU A 218 -2.53 16.03 7.37
C LEU A 218 -1.59 16.27 8.57
N ARG A 219 -0.48 15.52 8.67
CA ARG A 219 0.54 15.76 9.70
C ARG A 219 1.18 17.15 9.59
N HIS A 220 1.41 17.61 8.35
CA HIS A 220 1.85 18.98 8.10
C HIS A 220 0.86 20.03 8.61
N HIS A 221 -0.44 19.84 8.37
CA HIS A 221 -1.48 20.69 8.96
C HIS A 221 -1.43 20.65 10.49
N GLU A 222 -1.35 19.47 11.10
CA GLU A 222 -1.30 19.36 12.56
C GLU A 222 -0.07 20.07 13.16
N ARG A 223 1.06 20.19 12.43
CA ARG A 223 2.27 20.89 12.92
C ARG A 223 2.16 22.40 12.72
N THR A 224 1.71 22.82 11.56
CA THR A 224 1.76 24.23 11.14
C THR A 224 0.48 25.00 11.46
N GLY A 225 -0.65 24.31 11.58
CA GLY A 225 -2.00 24.90 11.60
C GLY A 225 -2.45 25.44 10.23
N SER A 226 -1.81 25.04 9.13
CA SER A 226 -2.09 25.57 7.79
C SER A 226 -3.49 25.17 7.31
N ALA A 227 -4.42 26.14 7.28
CA ALA A 227 -5.79 25.93 6.78
C ALA A 227 -5.79 25.53 5.29
N ALA A 228 -4.94 26.16 4.47
CA ALA A 228 -4.87 25.86 3.04
C ALA A 228 -4.47 24.40 2.74
N VAL A 229 -3.63 23.81 3.59
CA VAL A 229 -3.26 22.39 3.48
C VAL A 229 -4.42 21.50 3.91
N LEU A 230 -5.11 21.84 5.00
CA LEU A 230 -6.31 21.11 5.42
C LEU A 230 -7.41 21.14 4.34
N ASP A 231 -7.65 22.30 3.73
CA ASP A 231 -8.63 22.43 2.65
C ASP A 231 -8.28 21.55 1.44
N THR A 232 -6.98 21.42 1.14
CA THR A 232 -6.47 20.52 0.07
C THR A 232 -6.79 19.07 0.39
N VAL A 233 -6.48 18.64 1.62
CA VAL A 233 -6.75 17.30 2.12
C VAL A 233 -8.25 17.00 2.12
N GLN A 234 -9.08 17.91 2.63
CA GLN A 234 -10.54 17.74 2.68
C GLN A 234 -11.18 17.71 1.29
N ARG A 235 -10.72 18.53 0.33
CA ARG A 235 -11.20 18.46 -1.06
C ARG A 235 -10.90 17.10 -1.69
N ALA A 236 -9.67 16.61 -1.56
CA ALA A 236 -9.28 15.30 -2.09
C ALA A 236 -10.09 14.16 -1.43
N ALA A 237 -10.21 14.19 -0.11
CA ALA A 237 -10.98 13.20 0.65
C ALA A 237 -12.47 13.22 0.24
N ALA A 238 -13.10 14.39 0.22
CA ALA A 238 -14.51 14.51 -0.16
C ALA A 238 -14.78 14.06 -1.60
N ALA A 239 -13.90 14.41 -2.54
CA ALA A 239 -14.04 13.99 -3.94
C ALA A 239 -13.97 12.46 -4.08
N MET A 240 -12.96 11.82 -3.47
CA MET A 240 -12.84 10.35 -3.52
C MET A 240 -14.03 9.66 -2.83
N ALA A 241 -14.45 10.14 -1.65
CA ALA A 241 -15.55 9.54 -0.89
C ALA A 241 -16.93 9.69 -1.56
N ARG A 242 -17.13 10.75 -2.35
CA ARG A 242 -18.39 11.02 -3.06
C ARG A 242 -18.40 10.49 -4.49
N GLY A 243 -17.24 10.17 -5.05
CA GLY A 243 -17.10 9.57 -6.37
C GLY A 243 -17.49 8.10 -6.41
N GLY A 244 -17.43 7.51 -7.60
CA GLY A 244 -17.66 6.09 -7.83
C GLY A 244 -16.46 5.20 -7.48
N ILE A 245 -15.29 5.78 -7.21
CA ILE A 245 -14.14 5.04 -6.65
C ILE A 245 -14.42 4.48 -5.25
N PHE A 246 -15.29 5.13 -4.47
CA PHE A 246 -15.78 4.61 -3.20
C PHE A 246 -17.09 3.87 -3.43
N ASP A 247 -17.17 2.62 -3.00
CA ASP A 247 -18.37 1.82 -3.13
C ASP A 247 -19.46 2.30 -2.16
N GLN A 248 -20.39 3.07 -2.70
CA GLN A 248 -21.47 3.72 -1.95
C GLN A 248 -22.42 2.73 -1.25
N ILE A 249 -22.41 1.44 -1.62
CA ILE A 249 -23.27 0.41 -1.02
C ILE A 249 -22.50 -0.43 0.00
N GLY A 250 -21.32 -0.93 -0.40
CA GLY A 250 -20.54 -1.88 0.40
C GLY A 250 -19.40 -1.29 1.23
N GLY A 251 -19.05 -0.02 0.98
CA GLY A 251 -17.80 0.57 1.47
C GLY A 251 -16.56 0.03 0.76
N GLY A 252 -15.43 0.62 1.13
CA GLY A 252 -14.13 0.33 0.54
C GLY A 252 -13.92 1.01 -0.81
N PHE A 253 -12.65 1.21 -1.13
CA PHE A 253 -12.19 1.89 -2.32
C PHE A 253 -11.72 0.90 -3.37
N ALA A 254 -12.07 1.19 -4.62
CA ALA A 254 -11.38 0.66 -5.78
C ALA A 254 -10.02 1.33 -5.93
N ARG A 255 -9.08 0.68 -6.63
CA ARG A 255 -7.68 1.10 -6.66
C ARG A 255 -7.46 2.44 -7.34
N TYR A 256 -8.14 2.71 -8.46
CA TYR A 256 -7.98 3.98 -9.17
C TYR A 256 -9.18 4.28 -10.07
N SER A 257 -9.31 5.56 -10.43
CA SER A 257 -10.29 6.08 -11.37
C SER A 257 -9.66 6.24 -12.75
N VAL A 258 -10.36 5.83 -13.81
CA VAL A 258 -9.92 6.06 -15.20
C VAL A 258 -10.11 7.51 -15.62
N ASP A 259 -11.02 8.22 -14.98
CA ASP A 259 -11.29 9.64 -15.19
C ASP A 259 -10.75 10.52 -14.05
N ALA A 260 -10.79 11.85 -14.26
CA ALA A 260 -10.24 12.82 -13.32
C ALA A 260 -11.22 13.16 -12.18
N GLU A 261 -12.50 12.88 -12.40
CA GLU A 261 -13.66 13.20 -11.58
C GLU A 261 -13.93 12.17 -10.48
N TRP A 262 -13.18 11.06 -10.45
CA TRP A 262 -13.33 9.93 -9.53
C TRP A 262 -14.61 9.11 -9.77
N ILE A 263 -15.13 9.09 -11.00
CA ILE A 263 -16.44 8.49 -11.32
C ILE A 263 -16.32 7.00 -11.65
N VAL A 264 -15.49 6.65 -12.62
CA VAL A 264 -15.37 5.29 -13.16
C VAL A 264 -14.07 4.67 -12.66
N PRO A 265 -14.14 3.69 -11.74
CA PRO A 265 -12.96 2.98 -11.29
C PRO A 265 -12.59 1.83 -12.24
N HIS A 266 -11.35 1.36 -12.15
CA HIS A 266 -11.11 -0.07 -12.30
C HIS A 266 -11.48 -0.76 -11.00
N PHE A 267 -12.38 -1.74 -11.04
CA PHE A 267 -13.12 -2.22 -9.86
C PHE A 267 -12.31 -3.09 -8.90
N GLU A 268 -11.01 -3.30 -9.16
CA GLU A 268 -10.10 -3.98 -8.24
C GLU A 268 -10.06 -3.26 -6.89
N LYS A 269 -10.20 -4.01 -5.79
CA LYS A 269 -10.12 -3.46 -4.43
C LYS A 269 -8.97 -4.12 -3.67
N MET A 270 -7.89 -3.37 -3.46
CA MET A 270 -6.69 -3.88 -2.81
C MET A 270 -6.72 -3.63 -1.31
N LEU A 271 -6.16 -4.56 -0.53
CA LEU A 271 -6.05 -4.44 0.92
C LEU A 271 -5.22 -3.21 1.32
N TYR A 272 -4.08 -2.98 0.66
CA TYR A 272 -3.17 -1.90 1.02
C TYR A 272 -3.80 -0.52 0.79
N ASP A 273 -4.55 -0.32 -0.31
CA ASP A 273 -5.24 0.95 -0.59
C ASP A 273 -6.26 1.26 0.49
N ASN A 274 -7.07 0.25 0.85
CA ASN A 274 -8.11 0.38 1.87
C ASN A 274 -7.51 0.56 3.28
N ALA A 275 -6.39 -0.09 3.59
CA ALA A 275 -5.69 0.11 4.85
C ALA A 275 -5.10 1.53 4.96
N LEU A 276 -4.43 2.02 3.91
CA LEU A 276 -3.84 3.35 3.89
C LEU A 276 -4.92 4.44 3.96
N LEU A 277 -6.04 4.26 3.24
CA LEU A 277 -7.18 5.18 3.30
C LEU A 277 -7.91 5.11 4.64
N LEU A 278 -8.07 3.92 5.26
CA LEU A 278 -8.64 3.81 6.60
C LEU A 278 -7.80 4.58 7.63
N ARG A 279 -6.47 4.43 7.60
CA ARG A 279 -5.55 5.18 8.48
C ARG A 279 -5.76 6.69 8.28
N PHE A 280 -5.73 7.15 7.02
CA PHE A 280 -5.91 8.55 6.68
C PHE A 280 -7.28 9.10 7.10
N TYR A 281 -8.39 8.46 6.73
CA TYR A 281 -9.75 8.92 7.08
C TYR A 281 -9.99 8.87 8.58
N GLY A 282 -9.45 7.86 9.28
CA GLY A 282 -9.49 7.79 10.74
C GLY A 282 -8.79 8.97 11.40
N HIS A 283 -7.61 9.36 10.90
CA HIS A 283 -6.92 10.56 11.37
C HIS A 283 -7.61 11.85 10.96
N LEU A 284 -8.14 11.94 9.73
CA LEU A 284 -8.91 13.11 9.29
C LEU A 284 -10.13 13.32 10.20
N ALA A 285 -10.89 12.25 10.46
CA ALA A 285 -12.02 12.25 11.39
C ALA A 285 -11.61 12.67 12.81
N ARG A 286 -10.48 12.17 13.32
CA ARG A 286 -9.92 12.60 14.62
C ARG A 286 -9.61 14.10 14.64
N VAL A 287 -9.03 14.64 13.56
CA VAL A 287 -8.60 16.04 13.47
C VAL A 287 -9.77 16.99 13.31
N THR A 288 -10.76 16.66 12.46
CA THR A 288 -11.81 17.58 12.04
C THR A 288 -13.17 17.31 12.67
N GLY A 289 -13.43 16.07 13.10
CA GLY A 289 -14.78 15.62 13.47
C GLY A 289 -15.76 15.57 12.29
N ASP A 290 -15.26 15.60 11.05
CA ASP A 290 -16.08 15.59 9.83
C ASP A 290 -16.92 14.30 9.74
N PRO A 291 -18.26 14.40 9.72
CA PRO A 291 -19.15 13.25 9.59
C PRO A 291 -18.88 12.40 8.35
N LEU A 292 -18.47 13.00 7.23
CA LEU A 292 -18.12 12.26 6.02
C LEU A 292 -16.87 11.40 6.25
N ALA A 293 -15.84 11.96 6.87
CA ALA A 293 -14.61 11.23 7.19
C ALA A 293 -14.88 10.08 8.18
N ILE A 294 -15.74 10.30 9.18
CA ILE A 294 -16.16 9.25 10.13
C ILE A 294 -16.88 8.12 9.39
N ARG A 295 -17.87 8.45 8.55
CA ARG A 295 -18.62 7.45 7.76
C ARG A 295 -17.68 6.63 6.90
N VAL A 296 -16.79 7.28 6.15
CA VAL A 296 -15.87 6.61 5.23
C VAL A 296 -14.88 5.73 5.98
N ALA A 297 -14.37 6.16 7.13
CA ALA A 297 -13.53 5.32 7.98
C ALA A 297 -14.29 4.08 8.48
N ASP A 298 -15.51 4.27 9.02
CA ASP A 298 -16.34 3.18 9.53
C ASP A 298 -16.70 2.17 8.42
N GLU A 299 -17.08 2.65 7.24
CA GLU A 299 -17.46 1.81 6.09
C GLU A 299 -16.26 1.11 5.43
N THR A 300 -15.08 1.74 5.42
CA THR A 300 -13.84 1.11 4.92
C THR A 300 -13.38 -0.01 5.86
N ALA A 301 -13.42 0.22 7.17
CA ALA A 301 -13.12 -0.83 8.16
C ALA A 301 -14.14 -1.97 8.07
N ALA A 302 -15.43 -1.65 7.93
CA ALA A 302 -16.48 -2.66 7.76
C ALA A 302 -16.29 -3.49 6.48
N PHE A 303 -15.91 -2.86 5.36
CA PHE A 303 -15.55 -3.55 4.13
C PHE A 303 -14.38 -4.53 4.35
N MET A 304 -13.27 -4.07 4.94
CA MET A 304 -12.11 -4.92 5.20
C MET A 304 -12.48 -6.12 6.09
N LEU A 305 -13.25 -5.90 7.16
CA LEU A 305 -13.67 -6.95 8.09
C LEU A 305 -14.68 -7.93 7.50
N ARG A 306 -15.52 -7.49 6.57
CA ARG A 306 -16.59 -8.30 5.97
C ARG A 306 -16.12 -9.07 4.74
N GLU A 307 -15.41 -8.41 3.83
CA GLU A 307 -15.07 -8.96 2.51
C GLU A 307 -13.66 -9.55 2.48
N LEU A 308 -12.69 -8.89 3.11
CA LEU A 308 -11.29 -9.28 3.04
C LEU A 308 -10.84 -10.17 4.20
N ARG A 309 -11.60 -10.25 5.29
CA ARG A 309 -11.22 -11.13 6.40
C ARG A 309 -11.32 -12.60 5.98
N THR A 310 -10.23 -13.32 6.19
CA THR A 310 -10.08 -14.75 5.92
C THR A 310 -10.47 -15.59 7.14
N ASP A 311 -10.71 -16.88 6.94
CA ASP A 311 -11.00 -17.83 8.02
C ASP A 311 -9.83 -17.99 9.00
N THR A 312 -8.62 -17.57 8.62
CA THR A 312 -7.44 -17.59 9.50
C THR A 312 -7.34 -16.38 10.40
N GLY A 313 -8.25 -15.39 10.28
CA GLY A 313 -8.23 -14.15 11.07
C GLY A 313 -7.35 -13.04 10.47
N CYS A 314 -6.66 -13.30 9.36
CA CYS A 314 -5.91 -12.30 8.58
C CYS A 314 -6.77 -11.71 7.46
N PHE A 315 -6.20 -10.81 6.66
CA PHE A 315 -6.85 -10.20 5.50
C PHE A 315 -6.27 -10.70 4.18
N ALA A 316 -7.17 -11.02 3.27
CA ALA A 316 -6.96 -11.33 1.86
C ALA A 316 -6.39 -10.11 1.11
N SER A 317 -5.65 -10.35 0.03
CA SER A 317 -4.85 -9.33 -0.64
C SER A 317 -5.71 -8.40 -1.51
N ALA A 318 -6.75 -8.93 -2.16
CA ALA A 318 -7.60 -8.16 -3.08
C ALA A 318 -8.97 -8.79 -3.37
N LEU A 319 -9.86 -7.98 -3.94
CA LEU A 319 -10.98 -8.42 -4.79
C LEU A 319 -10.68 -8.08 -6.25
N ASP A 320 -11.01 -9.00 -7.14
CA ASP A 320 -10.85 -8.88 -8.60
C ASP A 320 -11.69 -7.74 -9.19
N ALA A 321 -11.18 -7.10 -10.24
CA ALA A 321 -11.93 -6.11 -11.01
C ALA A 321 -13.04 -6.77 -11.85
N ASP A 322 -12.78 -7.97 -12.34
CA ASP A 322 -13.65 -8.69 -13.25
C ASP A 322 -14.55 -9.67 -12.48
N THR A 323 -15.80 -9.82 -12.96
CA THR A 323 -16.72 -10.84 -12.48
C THR A 323 -17.32 -11.55 -13.68
N GLU A 324 -17.10 -12.86 -13.80
CA GLU A 324 -17.47 -13.65 -14.99
C GLU A 324 -16.91 -13.06 -16.31
N GLY A 325 -15.72 -12.44 -16.25
CA GLY A 325 -15.07 -11.79 -17.40
C GLY A 325 -15.64 -10.43 -17.79
N VAL A 326 -16.48 -9.83 -16.93
CA VAL A 326 -17.04 -8.49 -17.11
C VAL A 326 -16.64 -7.59 -15.94
N GLU A 327 -15.88 -6.54 -16.23
CA GLU A 327 -15.49 -5.53 -15.24
C GLU A 327 -16.73 -4.79 -14.69
N GLY A 328 -16.81 -4.61 -13.38
CA GLY A 328 -17.86 -3.79 -12.75
C GLY A 328 -19.26 -4.41 -12.71
N LEU A 329 -19.48 -5.64 -13.20
CA LEU A 329 -20.78 -6.34 -13.24
C LEU A 329 -21.49 -6.37 -11.88
N THR A 330 -20.71 -6.59 -10.81
CA THR A 330 -21.21 -6.62 -9.43
C THR A 330 -21.68 -5.25 -8.96
N TYR A 331 -21.06 -4.17 -9.45
CA TYR A 331 -21.10 -2.85 -8.83
C TYR A 331 -21.95 -1.82 -9.59
N ALA A 332 -22.08 -1.94 -10.92
CA ALA A 332 -22.80 -0.97 -11.74
C ALA A 332 -24.32 -1.27 -11.82
N TRP A 333 -25.13 -0.22 -11.98
CA TRP A 333 -26.60 -0.32 -11.96
C TRP A 333 -27.25 0.50 -13.05
N THR A 334 -28.43 0.06 -13.50
CA THR A 334 -29.34 0.87 -14.32
C THR A 334 -30.51 1.38 -13.47
N PRO A 335 -31.19 2.47 -13.88
CA PRO A 335 -32.39 2.95 -13.20
C PRO A 335 -33.50 1.88 -13.09
N ALA A 336 -33.64 1.05 -14.14
CA ALA A 336 -34.62 -0.03 -14.16
C ALA A 336 -34.34 -1.09 -13.08
N GLN A 337 -33.07 -1.49 -12.92
CA GLN A 337 -32.67 -2.43 -11.87
C GLN A 337 -32.92 -1.88 -10.46
N LEU A 338 -32.74 -0.57 -10.25
CA LEU A 338 -33.06 0.06 -8.97
C LEU A 338 -34.56 -0.02 -8.67
N VAL A 339 -35.40 0.28 -9.67
CA VAL A 339 -36.87 0.17 -9.54
C VAL A 339 -37.31 -1.28 -9.31
N ASP A 340 -36.70 -2.24 -9.99
CA ASP A 340 -37.04 -3.66 -9.83
C ASP A 340 -36.72 -4.18 -8.42
N VAL A 341 -35.63 -3.70 -7.81
CA VAL A 341 -35.20 -4.12 -6.45
C VAL A 341 -35.95 -3.36 -5.36
N LEU A 342 -36.08 -2.04 -5.50
CA LEU A 342 -36.56 -1.15 -4.44
C LEU A 342 -38.06 -0.79 -4.58
N GLY A 343 -38.67 -1.10 -5.72
CA GLY A 343 -39.95 -0.55 -6.11
C GLY A 343 -39.82 0.86 -6.71
N PHE A 344 -40.91 1.36 -7.29
CA PHE A 344 -40.87 2.61 -8.07
C PHE A 344 -40.44 3.84 -7.26
N GLU A 345 -40.98 4.03 -6.06
CA GLU A 345 -40.72 5.23 -5.25
C GLU A 345 -39.28 5.29 -4.74
N ASP A 346 -38.80 4.22 -4.10
CA ASP A 346 -37.42 4.13 -3.60
C ASP A 346 -36.41 3.97 -4.73
N GLY A 347 -36.77 3.30 -5.83
CA GLY A 347 -35.91 3.14 -6.99
C GLY A 347 -35.63 4.46 -7.71
N VAL A 348 -36.65 5.30 -7.92
CA VAL A 348 -36.46 6.64 -8.52
C VAL A 348 -35.69 7.57 -7.58
N TRP A 349 -35.98 7.51 -6.28
CA TRP A 349 -35.23 8.28 -5.28
C TRP A 349 -33.76 7.87 -5.24
N ALA A 350 -33.47 6.57 -5.19
CA ALA A 350 -32.11 6.04 -5.20
C ALA A 350 -31.37 6.39 -6.49
N ALA A 351 -32.04 6.35 -7.64
CA ALA A 351 -31.46 6.75 -8.91
C ALA A 351 -30.98 8.21 -8.90
N GLY A 352 -31.80 9.12 -8.36
CA GLY A 352 -31.41 10.52 -8.17
C GLY A 352 -30.27 10.69 -7.17
N LEU A 353 -30.35 10.03 -6.01
CA LEU A 353 -29.35 10.13 -4.95
C LEU A 353 -27.97 9.61 -5.41
N PHE A 354 -27.95 8.47 -6.11
CA PHE A 354 -26.72 7.80 -6.52
C PHE A 354 -26.19 8.21 -7.90
N ALA A 355 -26.78 9.23 -8.53
CA ALA A 355 -26.48 9.66 -9.89
C ALA A 355 -26.53 8.52 -10.94
N VAL A 356 -27.56 7.67 -10.85
CA VAL A 356 -27.82 6.58 -11.80
C VAL A 356 -28.89 7.03 -12.79
N ASP A 357 -28.52 7.19 -14.07
CA ASP A 357 -29.42 7.64 -15.12
C ASP A 357 -29.35 6.77 -16.38
N SER A 358 -30.19 7.07 -17.38
CA SER A 358 -30.28 6.30 -18.61
C SER A 358 -29.15 6.58 -19.62
N SER A 359 -28.37 7.64 -19.43
CA SER A 359 -27.17 7.89 -20.25
C SER A 359 -26.05 6.94 -19.86
N GLY A 360 -25.97 6.59 -18.56
CA GLY A 360 -24.95 5.71 -18.00
C GLY A 360 -23.59 6.41 -17.92
N THR A 361 -22.84 6.12 -16.87
CA THR A 361 -21.42 6.51 -16.77
C THR A 361 -20.49 5.37 -17.17
N PHE A 362 -21.03 4.17 -17.38
CA PHE A 362 -20.30 2.94 -17.64
C PHE A 362 -20.94 2.15 -18.80
N GLU A 363 -20.32 1.03 -19.15
CA GLU A 363 -20.72 0.20 -20.29
C GLU A 363 -22.19 -0.24 -20.24
N ALA A 364 -22.76 -0.50 -21.42
CA ALA A 364 -24.13 -0.95 -21.61
C ALA A 364 -25.22 -0.05 -20.97
N GLY A 365 -24.94 1.24 -20.76
CA GLY A 365 -25.88 2.19 -20.17
C GLY A 365 -26.05 2.03 -18.65
N MET A 366 -25.09 1.35 -18.00
CA MET A 366 -25.01 1.27 -16.54
C MET A 366 -24.33 2.52 -15.97
N SER A 367 -24.57 2.82 -14.70
CA SER A 367 -23.87 3.85 -13.96
C SER A 367 -23.09 3.24 -12.80
N VAL A 368 -21.90 3.77 -12.58
CA VAL A 368 -21.20 3.64 -11.30
C VAL A 368 -21.86 4.61 -10.32
N MET A 369 -22.30 4.09 -9.17
CA MET A 369 -22.97 4.89 -8.15
C MET A 369 -22.02 5.92 -7.53
N GLN A 370 -22.47 7.15 -7.43
CA GLN A 370 -21.79 8.25 -6.73
C GLN A 370 -22.66 8.70 -5.55
N LEU A 371 -22.15 9.53 -4.64
CA LEU A 371 -22.97 10.19 -3.62
C LEU A 371 -22.63 11.68 -3.53
N PRO A 372 -23.05 12.47 -4.55
CA PRO A 372 -22.65 13.87 -4.67
C PRO A 372 -23.11 14.73 -3.48
N GLU A 373 -24.26 14.39 -2.89
CA GLU A 373 -24.88 15.09 -1.77
C GLU A 373 -25.20 14.11 -0.64
N ASP A 374 -25.25 14.62 0.60
CA ASP A 374 -25.66 13.79 1.73
C ASP A 374 -27.17 13.57 1.70
N PRO A 375 -27.64 12.35 2.06
CA PRO A 375 -29.06 12.04 2.05
C PRO A 375 -29.82 12.90 3.08
N ASP A 376 -30.98 13.41 2.67
CA ASP A 376 -31.91 14.19 3.51
C ASP A 376 -32.70 13.30 4.49
N ASP A 377 -32.91 12.03 4.13
CA ASP A 377 -33.53 11.00 4.96
C ASP A 377 -32.55 9.84 5.20
N ILE A 378 -31.85 9.88 6.34
CA ILE A 378 -30.87 8.86 6.74
C ILE A 378 -31.53 7.49 6.96
N GLU A 379 -32.74 7.43 7.53
CA GLU A 379 -33.40 6.14 7.78
C GLU A 379 -33.78 5.45 6.47
N ARG A 380 -34.27 6.21 5.49
CA ARG A 380 -34.54 5.71 4.14
C ARG A 380 -33.26 5.29 3.44
N PHE A 381 -32.20 6.09 3.53
CA PHE A 381 -30.89 5.78 2.96
C PHE A 381 -30.35 4.44 3.46
N GLU A 382 -30.33 4.22 4.77
CA GLU A 382 -29.83 2.96 5.33
C GLU A 382 -30.68 1.75 4.91
N ARG A 383 -32.02 1.87 4.88
CA ARG A 383 -32.88 0.79 4.36
C ARG A 383 -32.62 0.49 2.89
N VAL A 384 -32.49 1.54 2.05
CA VAL A 384 -32.24 1.40 0.62
C VAL A 384 -30.89 0.74 0.39
N ARG A 385 -29.83 1.20 1.08
CA ARG A 385 -28.50 0.59 1.01
C ARG A 385 -28.50 -0.87 1.43
N ALA A 386 -29.16 -1.22 2.53
CA ALA A 386 -29.28 -2.61 2.96
C ALA A 386 -29.98 -3.48 1.91
N THR A 387 -31.07 -2.98 1.31
CA THR A 387 -31.81 -3.71 0.27
C THR A 387 -30.99 -3.88 -1.01
N LEU A 388 -30.25 -2.84 -1.42
CA LEU A 388 -29.32 -2.90 -2.55
C LEU A 388 -28.16 -3.84 -2.28
N MET A 389 -27.63 -3.87 -1.04
CA MET A 389 -26.59 -4.81 -0.63
C MET A 389 -27.08 -6.25 -0.73
N ASP A 390 -28.28 -6.54 -0.23
CA ASP A 390 -28.89 -7.88 -0.33
C ASP A 390 -29.10 -8.32 -1.79
N ALA A 391 -29.53 -7.39 -2.65
CA ALA A 391 -29.67 -7.66 -4.07
C ALA A 391 -28.30 -7.87 -4.74
N ARG A 392 -27.30 -7.06 -4.38
CA ARG A 392 -25.93 -7.16 -4.90
C ARG A 392 -25.29 -8.49 -4.52
N ASN A 393 -25.46 -8.97 -3.29
CA ASN A 393 -24.91 -10.24 -2.81
C ASN A 393 -25.47 -11.47 -3.56
N ARG A 394 -26.55 -11.32 -4.33
CA ARG A 394 -27.12 -12.36 -5.19
C ARG A 394 -26.64 -12.29 -6.64
N ARG A 395 -25.94 -11.22 -7.02
CA ARG A 395 -25.23 -11.13 -8.30
C ARG A 395 -23.99 -12.02 -8.25
N PRO A 396 -23.41 -12.39 -9.41
CA PRO A 396 -22.02 -12.84 -9.45
C PRO A 396 -21.14 -11.89 -8.63
N GLN A 397 -20.20 -12.43 -7.85
CA GLN A 397 -19.28 -11.65 -7.00
C GLN A 397 -17.86 -11.71 -7.58
N PRO A 398 -17.05 -10.66 -7.39
CA PRO A 398 -15.65 -10.69 -7.80
C PRO A 398 -14.90 -11.82 -7.08
N GLY A 399 -13.89 -12.37 -7.75
CA GLY A 399 -12.97 -13.31 -7.13
C GLY A 399 -12.23 -12.64 -5.98
N ARG A 400 -12.01 -13.36 -4.87
CA ARG A 400 -11.16 -12.90 -3.78
C ARG A 400 -9.80 -13.57 -3.87
N ASP A 401 -8.72 -12.79 -3.91
CA ASP A 401 -7.38 -13.33 -3.74
C ASP A 401 -7.12 -13.52 -2.25
N ASP A 402 -7.36 -14.74 -1.76
CA ASP A 402 -7.22 -15.15 -0.34
C ASP A 402 -5.77 -15.12 0.17
N LYS A 403 -4.81 -14.69 -0.65
CA LYS A 403 -3.41 -14.57 -0.27
C LYS A 403 -3.27 -13.57 0.87
N VAL A 404 -2.62 -14.00 1.94
CA VAL A 404 -2.25 -13.17 3.07
C VAL A 404 -0.83 -12.67 2.83
N VAL A 405 -0.66 -11.38 2.54
CA VAL A 405 0.65 -10.74 2.36
C VAL A 405 1.07 -10.04 3.65
N THR A 406 2.29 -10.31 4.15
CA THR A 406 2.79 -9.81 5.45
C THR A 406 2.77 -8.28 5.53
N ALA A 407 3.38 -7.60 4.55
CA ALA A 407 3.39 -6.13 4.51
C ALA A 407 1.99 -5.52 4.54
N TRP A 408 1.07 -6.03 3.72
CA TRP A 408 -0.27 -5.46 3.57
C TRP A 408 -1.15 -5.71 4.79
N ASN A 409 -0.98 -6.86 5.44
CA ASN A 409 -1.59 -7.12 6.74
C ASN A 409 -0.98 -6.22 7.83
N GLY A 410 0.32 -5.92 7.79
CA GLY A 410 0.94 -4.92 8.65
C GLY A 410 0.32 -3.52 8.50
N LEU A 411 0.06 -3.09 7.26
CA LEU A 411 -0.66 -1.83 6.98
C LEU A 411 -2.09 -1.87 7.55
N ALA A 412 -2.82 -2.97 7.35
CA ALA A 412 -4.18 -3.14 7.85
C ALA A 412 -4.25 -3.12 9.39
N ILE A 413 -3.33 -3.82 10.06
CA ILE A 413 -3.21 -3.83 11.53
C ILE A 413 -2.93 -2.42 12.03
N THR A 414 -2.00 -1.70 11.41
CA THR A 414 -1.66 -0.31 11.77
C THR A 414 -2.90 0.59 11.65
N ALA A 415 -3.60 0.52 10.53
CA ALA A 415 -4.78 1.33 10.27
C ALA A 415 -5.91 1.06 11.27
N LEU A 416 -6.23 -0.21 11.53
CA LEU A 416 -7.27 -0.62 12.48
C LEU A 416 -6.91 -0.26 13.93
N ALA A 417 -5.63 -0.42 14.32
CA ALA A 417 -5.17 -0.08 15.67
C ALA A 417 -5.19 1.43 15.92
N GLU A 418 -4.64 2.23 15.00
CA GLU A 418 -4.57 3.69 15.15
C GLU A 418 -5.95 4.35 15.02
N ALA A 419 -6.70 4.04 13.95
CA ALA A 419 -8.04 4.59 13.77
C ALA A 419 -9.00 4.09 14.85
N GLY A 420 -8.88 2.82 15.26
CA GLY A 420 -9.69 2.24 16.33
C GLY A 420 -9.43 2.90 17.68
N ALA A 421 -8.16 3.17 18.01
CA ALA A 421 -7.80 3.90 19.22
C ALA A 421 -8.28 5.36 19.19
N GLY A 422 -8.14 6.05 18.05
CA GLY A 422 -8.53 7.45 17.89
C GLY A 422 -10.05 7.70 17.90
N LEU A 423 -10.83 6.78 17.31
CA LEU A 423 -12.28 6.88 17.17
C LEU A 423 -13.07 6.06 18.21
N GLY A 424 -12.38 5.35 19.10
CA GLY A 424 -13.01 4.53 20.14
C GLY A 424 -13.73 3.29 19.58
N ARG A 425 -13.12 2.61 18.61
CA ARG A 425 -13.64 1.37 18.00
C ARG A 425 -12.80 0.18 18.47
N SER A 426 -13.08 -0.33 19.68
CA SER A 426 -12.30 -1.43 20.28
C SER A 426 -12.29 -2.69 19.41
N ALA A 427 -13.40 -3.01 18.74
CA ALA A 427 -13.50 -4.17 17.84
C ALA A 427 -12.49 -4.13 16.67
N TRP A 428 -12.03 -2.94 16.26
CA TRP A 428 -10.97 -2.82 15.24
C TRP A 428 -9.61 -3.18 15.81
N ILE A 429 -9.33 -2.76 17.05
CA ILE A 429 -8.11 -3.11 17.77
C ILE A 429 -8.06 -4.62 18.01
N ASP A 430 -9.18 -5.23 18.41
CA ASP A 430 -9.30 -6.68 18.62
C ASP A 430 -9.00 -7.46 17.33
N ALA A 431 -9.58 -7.05 16.20
CA ALA A 431 -9.31 -7.66 14.90
C ALA A 431 -7.85 -7.47 14.45
N ALA A 432 -7.26 -6.30 14.74
CA ALA A 432 -5.86 -6.02 14.45
C ALA A 432 -4.92 -6.92 15.28
N ALA A 433 -5.20 -7.10 16.57
CA ALA A 433 -4.42 -7.96 17.46
C ALA A 433 -4.52 -9.44 17.03
N GLU A 434 -5.72 -9.92 16.71
CA GLU A 434 -5.93 -11.28 16.20
C GLU A 434 -5.15 -11.53 14.90
N CYS A 435 -5.23 -10.60 13.94
CA CYS A 435 -4.46 -10.68 12.69
C CYS A 435 -2.95 -10.69 12.98
N GLY A 436 -2.47 -9.81 13.87
CA GLY A 436 -1.07 -9.77 14.29
C GLY A 436 -0.58 -11.10 14.84
N GLU A 437 -1.35 -11.74 15.72
CA GLU A 437 -1.00 -13.07 16.28
C GLU A 437 -0.88 -14.11 15.16
N GLN A 438 -1.82 -14.10 14.22
CA GLN A 438 -1.86 -15.09 13.13
C GLN A 438 -0.69 -14.91 12.15
N ILE A 439 -0.29 -13.67 11.86
CA ILE A 439 0.90 -13.39 11.03
C ILE A 439 2.17 -13.90 11.74
N PHE A 440 2.36 -13.63 13.03
CA PHE A 440 3.54 -14.14 13.75
C PHE A 440 3.55 -15.67 13.83
N VAL A 441 2.39 -16.31 13.98
CA VAL A 441 2.30 -17.78 14.02
C VAL A 441 2.66 -18.43 12.68
N ARG A 442 2.33 -17.79 11.55
CA ARG A 442 2.42 -18.41 10.22
C ARG A 442 3.62 -17.95 9.42
N HIS A 443 3.94 -16.67 9.48
CA HIS A 443 4.93 -16.05 8.60
C HIS A 443 6.26 -15.78 9.29
N GLU A 444 6.33 -15.80 10.62
CA GLU A 444 7.59 -15.63 11.35
C GLU A 444 8.19 -16.98 11.74
N GLU A 445 9.41 -17.22 11.28
CA GLU A 445 10.20 -18.40 11.64
C GLU A 445 11.63 -17.99 11.96
N ASN A 446 12.04 -18.12 13.23
CA ASN A 446 13.41 -17.84 13.70
C ASN A 446 13.92 -16.43 13.36
N GLY A 447 13.06 -15.42 13.47
CA GLY A 447 13.37 -14.02 13.17
C GLY A 447 13.31 -13.68 11.68
N ARG A 448 12.94 -14.64 10.82
CA ARG A 448 12.76 -14.44 9.38
C ARG A 448 11.29 -14.45 9.01
N LEU A 449 10.91 -13.56 8.11
CA LEU A 449 9.55 -13.48 7.60
C LEU A 449 9.38 -14.22 6.28
N ARG A 450 8.20 -14.80 6.09
CA ARG A 450 7.63 -15.20 4.80
C ARG A 450 6.79 -14.06 4.25
N ARG A 451 6.78 -13.90 2.93
CA ARG A 451 6.03 -12.81 2.29
C ARG A 451 4.54 -13.10 2.23
N ALA A 452 4.18 -14.32 1.86
CA ALA A 452 2.78 -14.67 1.61
C ALA A 452 2.40 -16.09 2.04
N SER A 453 1.12 -16.28 2.31
CA SER A 453 0.49 -17.60 2.45
C SER A 453 -0.89 -17.63 1.79
N LEU A 454 -1.38 -18.83 1.49
CA LEU A 454 -2.73 -19.09 1.02
C LEU A 454 -3.39 -20.12 1.96
N GLY A 455 -4.36 -19.67 2.75
CA GLY A 455 -4.97 -20.48 3.80
C GLY A 455 -3.96 -20.93 4.86
N THR A 456 -3.72 -22.24 4.98
CA THR A 456 -2.71 -22.80 5.90
C THR A 456 -1.36 -23.05 5.24
N HIS A 457 -1.22 -22.81 3.94
CA HIS A 457 0.00 -23.08 3.20
C HIS A 457 0.84 -21.81 3.06
N VAL A 458 2.01 -21.80 3.68
CA VAL A 458 2.95 -20.68 3.62
C VAL A 458 3.82 -20.83 2.38
N GLY A 459 3.89 -19.79 1.54
CA GLY A 459 4.65 -19.81 0.30
C GLY A 459 6.16 -19.74 0.51
N ASP A 460 6.91 -20.11 -0.53
CA ASP A 460 8.37 -20.13 -0.47
C ASP A 460 9.00 -18.72 -0.48
N ALA A 461 8.27 -17.73 -1.00
CA ALA A 461 8.72 -16.34 -1.09
C ALA A 461 9.15 -15.79 0.29
N THR A 462 10.42 -15.41 0.40
CA THR A 462 10.98 -14.80 1.60
C THR A 462 10.50 -13.36 1.73
N GLY A 463 10.28 -12.91 2.98
CA GLY A 463 9.92 -11.53 3.26
C GLY A 463 11.00 -10.54 2.79
N VAL A 464 10.54 -9.43 2.23
CA VAL A 464 11.37 -8.28 1.82
C VAL A 464 11.29 -7.18 2.87
N LEU A 465 12.09 -6.10 2.74
CA LEU A 465 12.15 -5.01 3.71
C LEU A 465 10.77 -4.42 4.08
N GLU A 466 9.87 -4.34 3.10
CA GLU A 466 8.48 -3.91 3.28
C GLU A 466 7.75 -4.78 4.33
N ASP A 467 7.94 -6.10 4.29
CA ASP A 467 7.27 -7.04 5.20
C ASP A 467 7.74 -6.84 6.65
N TYR A 468 9.05 -6.66 6.86
CA TYR A 468 9.63 -6.41 8.18
C TYR A 468 9.22 -5.03 8.71
N SER A 469 9.30 -4.01 7.87
CA SER A 469 9.03 -2.63 8.28
C SER A 469 7.56 -2.39 8.60
N CYS A 470 6.63 -2.82 7.72
CA CYS A 470 5.20 -2.71 7.97
C CYS A 470 4.76 -3.51 9.21
N LEU A 471 5.27 -4.73 9.40
CA LEU A 471 4.90 -5.53 10.58
C LEU A 471 5.53 -4.99 11.88
N ALA A 472 6.70 -4.34 11.81
CA ALA A 472 7.28 -3.63 12.94
C ALA A 472 6.43 -2.41 13.34
N VAL A 473 6.01 -1.57 12.39
CA VAL A 473 5.07 -0.46 12.66
C VAL A 473 3.76 -0.99 13.25
N ALA A 474 3.19 -2.05 12.67
CA ALA A 474 1.98 -2.69 13.16
C ALA A 474 2.10 -3.18 14.60
N SER A 475 3.22 -3.82 14.94
CA SER A 475 3.51 -4.28 16.29
C SER A 475 3.65 -3.11 17.27
N LEU A 476 4.31 -2.01 16.88
CA LEU A 476 4.38 -0.81 17.71
C LEU A 476 3.02 -0.13 17.88
N ALA A 477 2.17 -0.12 16.86
CA ALA A 477 0.81 0.39 16.94
C ALA A 477 -0.06 -0.46 17.88
N LEU A 478 0.04 -1.80 17.80
CA LEU A 478 -0.64 -2.71 18.73
C LEU A 478 -0.14 -2.52 20.16
N PHE A 479 1.15 -2.31 20.39
CA PHE A 479 1.67 -2.02 21.73
C PHE A 479 1.05 -0.74 22.32
N GLN A 480 0.94 0.32 21.53
CA GLN A 480 0.32 1.58 21.96
C GLN A 480 -1.20 1.46 22.17
N ALA A 481 -1.87 0.61 21.38
CA ALA A 481 -3.30 0.38 21.48
C ALA A 481 -3.68 -0.50 22.68
N THR A 482 -2.89 -1.55 22.95
CA THR A 482 -3.21 -2.61 23.93
C THR A 482 -2.44 -2.51 25.24
N GLY A 483 -1.25 -1.88 25.23
CA GLY A 483 -0.31 -1.90 26.36
C GLY A 483 0.44 -3.23 26.54
N GLU A 484 0.25 -4.22 25.65
CA GLU A 484 0.87 -5.54 25.80
C GLU A 484 2.32 -5.57 25.29
N ILE A 485 3.27 -5.81 26.20
CA ILE A 485 4.71 -5.72 25.93
C ILE A 485 5.21 -6.68 24.84
N VAL A 486 4.50 -7.79 24.61
CA VAL A 486 4.85 -8.78 23.58
C VAL A 486 4.98 -8.16 22.19
N TRP A 487 4.16 -7.15 21.89
CA TRP A 487 4.20 -6.45 20.61
C TRP A 487 5.46 -5.59 20.47
N SER A 488 5.91 -4.94 21.55
CA SER A 488 7.19 -4.21 21.56
C SER A 488 8.37 -5.15 21.35
N GLU A 489 8.37 -6.31 22.00
CA GLU A 489 9.44 -7.31 21.84
C GLU A 489 9.49 -7.89 20.42
N ARG A 490 8.32 -8.16 19.84
CA ARG A 490 8.17 -8.59 18.44
C ARG A 490 8.68 -7.53 17.46
N ALA A 491 8.28 -6.27 17.63
CA ALA A 491 8.77 -5.17 16.81
C ALA A 491 10.30 -5.09 16.86
N ARG A 492 10.90 -5.18 18.06
CA ARG A 492 12.35 -5.15 18.24
C ARG A 492 13.06 -6.29 17.50
N ARG A 493 12.53 -7.52 17.56
CA ARG A 493 13.09 -8.66 16.80
C ARG A 493 13.08 -8.41 15.29
N LEU A 494 11.98 -7.87 14.77
CA LEU A 494 11.85 -7.53 13.35
C LEU A 494 12.81 -6.41 12.94
N LEU A 495 12.93 -5.36 13.74
CA LEU A 495 13.88 -4.27 13.50
C LEU A 495 15.33 -4.74 13.53
N ASP A 496 15.68 -5.61 14.48
CA ASP A 496 17.03 -6.17 14.58
C ASP A 496 17.37 -7.01 13.34
N ALA A 497 16.44 -7.87 12.89
CA ALA A 497 16.59 -8.65 11.65
C ALA A 497 16.64 -7.75 10.40
N ALA A 498 15.85 -6.67 10.37
CA ALA A 498 15.85 -5.72 9.26
C ALA A 498 17.21 -5.00 9.15
N VAL A 499 17.78 -4.55 10.28
CA VAL A 499 19.11 -3.95 10.34
C VAL A 499 20.18 -4.93 9.89
N GLU A 500 20.11 -6.19 10.32
CA GLU A 500 21.10 -7.21 9.97
C GLU A 500 21.11 -7.50 8.46
N HIS A 501 19.94 -7.73 7.87
CA HIS A 501 19.87 -8.30 6.53
C HIS A 501 19.65 -7.27 5.42
N PHE A 502 19.09 -6.09 5.72
CA PHE A 502 18.66 -5.13 4.71
C PHE A 502 19.40 -3.80 4.75
N ALA A 503 20.07 -3.46 5.86
CA ALA A 503 20.84 -2.21 5.94
C ALA A 503 22.08 -2.26 5.03
N ASP A 504 22.40 -1.15 4.37
CA ASP A 504 23.68 -0.96 3.70
C ASP A 504 24.73 -0.57 4.75
N ALA A 505 25.54 -1.54 5.20
CA ALA A 505 26.54 -1.36 6.26
C ALA A 505 27.58 -0.27 5.95
N GLU A 506 27.82 0.01 4.66
CA GLU A 506 28.74 1.08 4.24
C GLU A 506 28.05 2.46 4.18
N HIS A 507 26.71 2.50 4.14
CA HIS A 507 25.92 3.71 3.90
C HIS A 507 24.73 3.78 4.88
N PRO A 508 24.95 4.23 6.13
CA PRO A 508 23.90 4.30 7.16
C PRO A 508 22.61 4.98 6.68
N GLY A 509 21.46 4.40 6.99
CA GLY A 509 20.14 4.90 6.55
C GLY A 509 19.75 4.53 5.11
N SER A 510 20.63 3.88 4.35
CA SER A 510 20.27 3.23 3.07
C SER A 510 19.88 1.79 3.34
N TRP A 511 18.83 1.35 2.66
CA TRP A 511 18.27 0.01 2.81
C TRP A 511 18.12 -0.64 1.44
N PHE A 512 18.29 -1.96 1.40
CA PHE A 512 17.96 -2.79 0.26
C PHE A 512 16.57 -3.39 0.44
N ASP A 513 15.86 -3.65 -0.66
CA ASP A 513 14.53 -4.25 -0.57
C ASP A 513 14.60 -5.75 -0.28
N THR A 514 15.59 -6.46 -0.82
CA THR A 514 15.82 -7.88 -0.55
C THR A 514 16.88 -8.10 0.53
N ALA A 515 16.83 -9.23 1.23
CA ALA A 515 17.85 -9.62 2.22
C ALA A 515 19.21 -9.89 1.55
N ASP A 516 20.29 -9.85 2.33
CA ASP A 516 21.67 -10.08 1.87
C ASP A 516 21.96 -11.55 1.49
N ASP A 517 21.15 -12.47 2.00
CA ASP A 517 21.16 -13.91 1.73
C ASP A 517 20.07 -14.35 0.73
N ALA A 518 19.35 -13.41 0.12
CA ALA A 518 18.33 -13.68 -0.90
C ALA A 518 18.94 -14.13 -2.24
N GLU A 519 18.09 -14.60 -3.16
CA GLU A 519 18.48 -14.89 -4.55
C GLU A 519 19.19 -13.69 -5.17
N ILE A 520 20.36 -13.91 -5.78
CA ILE A 520 21.12 -12.86 -6.44
C ILE A 520 20.46 -12.55 -7.78
N LEU A 521 19.73 -11.44 -7.83
CA LEU A 521 19.23 -10.86 -9.06
C LEU A 521 20.31 -10.04 -9.77
N VAL A 522 19.95 -9.59 -10.98
CA VAL A 522 20.73 -8.71 -11.85
C VAL A 522 21.26 -7.45 -11.12
N THR A 523 20.45 -6.91 -10.21
CA THR A 523 20.84 -5.91 -9.20
C THR A 523 20.10 -6.19 -7.90
N ARG A 524 20.63 -5.74 -6.75
CA ARG A 524 19.91 -5.75 -5.48
C ARG A 524 19.09 -4.44 -5.38
N PRO A 525 17.75 -4.49 -5.49
CA PRO A 525 16.93 -3.28 -5.53
C PRO A 525 16.96 -2.51 -4.20
N ARG A 526 16.74 -1.20 -4.31
CA ARG A 526 16.69 -0.24 -3.21
C ARG A 526 15.80 0.95 -3.60
N ASP A 527 14.49 0.77 -3.62
CA ASP A 527 13.57 1.86 -3.98
C ASP A 527 13.27 2.75 -2.76
N PRO A 528 13.69 4.04 -2.78
CA PRO A 528 13.37 4.94 -1.70
C PRO A 528 12.05 5.71 -1.91
N LEU A 529 11.39 5.55 -3.05
CA LEU A 529 10.20 6.31 -3.41
C LEU A 529 8.94 5.57 -2.92
N ASP A 530 8.03 6.33 -2.32
CA ASP A 530 6.69 5.81 -2.05
C ASP A 530 5.94 5.67 -3.38
N ASN A 531 5.23 4.55 -3.52
CA ASN A 531 4.40 4.23 -4.68
C ASN A 531 2.95 4.03 -4.18
N ALA A 532 2.20 3.07 -4.74
CA ALA A 532 0.91 2.65 -4.21
C ALA A 532 0.99 2.27 -2.70
N THR A 533 2.14 1.76 -2.26
CA THR A 533 2.48 1.56 -0.85
C THR A 533 3.68 2.43 -0.44
N PRO A 534 3.83 2.77 0.86
CA PRO A 534 5.07 3.34 1.37
C PRO A 534 6.29 2.47 1.03
N SER A 535 7.42 3.09 0.71
CA SER A 535 8.67 2.35 0.51
C SER A 535 9.09 1.62 1.79
N GLY A 536 9.83 0.52 1.63
CA GLY A 536 10.44 -0.16 2.77
C GLY A 536 11.36 0.77 3.57
N ALA A 537 12.05 1.69 2.89
CA ALA A 537 12.94 2.68 3.50
C ALA A 537 12.18 3.75 4.32
N SER A 538 11.04 4.26 3.82
CA SER A 538 10.23 5.24 4.57
C SER A 538 9.59 4.59 5.79
N THR A 539 9.06 3.37 5.62
CA THR A 539 8.38 2.61 6.68
C THR A 539 9.35 2.14 7.78
N ILE A 540 10.54 1.65 7.43
CA ILE A 540 11.53 1.24 8.46
C ILE A 540 12.00 2.45 9.26
N THR A 541 12.07 3.63 8.63
CA THR A 541 12.40 4.88 9.33
C THR A 541 11.28 5.29 10.28
N GLU A 542 10.00 5.12 9.93
CA GLU A 542 8.86 5.27 10.87
C GLU A 542 9.02 4.33 12.06
N ALA A 543 9.25 3.04 11.79
CA ALA A 543 9.35 2.01 12.82
C ALA A 543 10.50 2.28 13.80
N LEU A 544 11.68 2.68 13.29
CA LEU A 544 12.84 3.04 14.11
C LEU A 544 12.58 4.29 14.96
N LEU A 545 11.94 5.31 14.39
CA LEU A 545 11.60 6.56 15.08
C LEU A 545 10.63 6.30 16.25
N VAL A 546 9.63 5.44 16.06
CA VAL A 546 8.68 5.07 17.11
C VAL A 546 9.32 4.13 18.13
N ALA A 547 10.13 3.17 17.69
CA ALA A 547 10.80 2.21 18.56
C ALA A 547 11.85 2.86 19.47
N GLU A 548 12.51 3.95 19.05
CA GLU A 548 13.42 4.71 19.90
C GLU A 548 12.77 5.11 21.23
N ALA A 549 11.52 5.56 21.21
CA ALA A 549 10.78 5.97 22.40
C ALA A 549 10.37 4.79 23.31
N LEU A 550 10.34 3.58 22.75
CA LEU A 550 9.76 2.39 23.39
C LEU A 550 10.82 1.35 23.76
N ALA A 551 12.09 1.57 23.40
CA ALA A 551 13.20 0.66 23.65
C ALA A 551 14.05 1.07 24.88
N PRO A 552 14.78 0.12 25.51
CA PRO A 552 15.81 0.44 26.50
C PRO A 552 16.89 1.38 25.92
N VAL A 553 17.57 2.14 26.79
CA VAL A 553 18.45 3.26 26.41
C VAL A 553 19.53 2.90 25.37
N ASP A 554 20.18 1.75 25.51
CA ASP A 554 21.22 1.28 24.60
C ASP A 554 20.69 0.95 23.20
N VAL A 555 19.53 0.30 23.14
CA VAL A 555 18.84 -0.03 21.89
C VAL A 555 18.21 1.23 21.26
N ALA A 556 17.63 2.11 22.07
CA ALA A 556 17.01 3.36 21.67
C ALA A 556 18.00 4.25 20.92
N SER A 557 19.23 4.43 21.46
CA SER A 557 20.27 5.23 20.80
C SER A 557 20.59 4.71 19.39
N ARG A 558 20.73 3.40 19.22
CA ARG A 558 21.00 2.79 17.91
C ARG A 558 19.84 3.00 16.93
N TYR A 559 18.61 2.84 17.38
CA TYR A 559 17.43 3.08 16.54
C TYR A 559 17.29 4.55 16.15
N GLY A 560 17.51 5.49 17.08
CA GLY A 560 17.50 6.93 16.81
C GLY A 560 18.56 7.34 15.79
N GLU A 561 19.79 6.81 15.89
CA GLU A 561 20.86 7.06 14.91
C GLU A 561 20.48 6.58 13.50
N LEU A 562 19.89 5.37 13.39
CA LEU A 562 19.43 4.82 12.11
C LEU A 562 18.24 5.60 11.53
N ALA A 563 17.29 5.99 12.38
CA ALA A 563 16.16 6.83 11.97
C ALA A 563 16.63 8.19 11.44
N ALA A 564 17.57 8.84 12.14
CA ALA A 564 18.16 10.10 11.71
C ALA A 564 18.92 9.96 10.38
N ALA A 565 19.64 8.86 10.18
CA ALA A 565 20.33 8.57 8.92
C ALA A 565 19.35 8.34 7.75
N GLY A 566 18.22 7.66 8.00
CA GLY A 566 17.14 7.51 7.00
C GLY A 566 16.53 8.84 6.60
N LEU A 567 16.18 9.67 7.59
CA LEU A 567 15.67 11.04 7.36
C LEU A 567 16.67 11.91 6.58
N ALA A 568 17.96 11.84 6.89
CA ALA A 568 18.97 12.60 6.15
C ALA A 568 19.01 12.26 4.63
N ARG A 569 18.62 11.04 4.25
CA ARG A 569 18.49 10.63 2.85
C ARG A 569 17.15 11.04 2.24
N SER A 570 16.08 11.04 3.03
CA SER A 570 14.75 11.45 2.58
C SER A 570 14.69 12.91 2.14
N ALA A 571 15.61 13.75 2.63
CA ALA A 571 15.71 15.16 2.24
C ALA A 571 15.75 15.35 0.71
N LEU A 572 16.48 14.49 -0.01
CA LEU A 572 16.56 14.58 -1.48
C LEU A 572 15.25 14.18 -2.15
N VAL A 573 14.55 13.19 -1.59
CA VAL A 573 13.25 12.71 -2.10
C VAL A 573 12.18 13.77 -1.90
N LEU A 574 12.13 14.37 -0.70
CA LEU A 574 11.25 15.49 -0.37
C LEU A 574 11.51 16.72 -1.25
N GLU A 575 12.76 16.99 -1.60
CA GLU A 575 13.13 18.12 -2.45
C GLU A 575 12.78 17.88 -3.93
N ARG A 576 13.07 16.69 -4.47
CA ARG A 576 13.01 16.43 -5.92
C ARG A 576 11.76 15.71 -6.40
N ALA A 577 11.14 14.91 -5.54
CA ALA A 577 9.99 14.06 -5.88
C ALA A 577 8.94 14.05 -4.75
N PRO A 578 8.48 15.21 -4.25
CA PRO A 578 7.62 15.25 -3.07
C PRO A 578 6.27 14.53 -3.23
N ARG A 579 5.77 14.36 -4.47
CA ARG A 579 4.57 13.56 -4.77
C ARG A 579 4.75 12.06 -4.49
N SER A 580 5.99 11.57 -4.58
CA SER A 580 6.40 10.18 -4.26
C SER A 580 7.09 10.08 -2.90
N ALA A 581 6.84 11.06 -2.02
CA ALA A 581 7.46 11.17 -0.70
C ALA A 581 6.40 11.31 0.42
N GLY A 582 5.18 10.83 0.19
CA GLY A 582 4.06 11.07 1.09
C GLY A 582 4.28 10.52 2.50
N HIS A 583 4.76 9.28 2.60
CA HIS A 583 5.09 8.66 3.87
C HIS A 583 6.36 9.26 4.46
N TRP A 584 7.38 9.56 3.63
CA TRP A 584 8.55 10.32 4.08
C TRP A 584 8.19 11.66 4.71
N LEU A 585 7.25 12.39 4.12
CA LEU A 585 6.72 13.64 4.67
C LEU A 585 6.06 13.37 6.03
N ALA A 586 5.24 12.33 6.15
CA ALA A 586 4.59 11.95 7.39
C ALA A 586 5.59 11.64 8.54
N VAL A 587 6.69 10.95 8.23
CA VAL A 587 7.76 10.62 9.20
C VAL A 587 8.60 11.85 9.54
N ALA A 588 8.93 12.66 8.53
CA ALA A 588 9.69 13.90 8.72
C ALA A 588 8.92 14.94 9.56
N GLU A 589 7.61 15.07 9.34
CA GLU A 589 6.72 15.94 10.13
C GLU A 589 6.71 15.54 11.61
N ALA A 590 6.71 14.23 11.91
CA ALA A 590 6.81 13.72 13.27
C ALA A 590 8.20 14.00 13.89
N SER A 591 9.28 13.81 13.12
CA SER A 591 10.65 14.09 13.55
C SER A 591 10.90 15.57 13.84
N VAL A 592 10.51 16.47 12.92
CA VAL A 592 10.74 17.92 13.05
C VAL A 592 9.97 18.53 14.21
N ARG A 593 8.84 17.94 14.62
CA ARG A 593 8.13 18.35 15.83
C ARG A 593 8.93 18.07 17.12
N GLY A 594 9.99 17.25 17.02
CA GLY A 594 10.61 16.55 18.14
C GLY A 594 9.67 15.42 18.54
N PRO A 595 9.95 14.16 18.16
CA PRO A 595 8.97 13.07 18.21
C PRO A 595 8.20 13.13 19.53
N LEU A 596 6.89 13.37 19.42
CA LEU A 596 6.07 13.61 20.58
C LEU A 596 5.83 12.25 21.25
N GLN A 597 6.14 12.17 22.54
CA GLN A 597 5.97 10.96 23.33
C GLN A 597 5.08 11.30 24.52
N ILE A 598 4.03 10.51 24.74
CA ILE A 598 3.07 10.71 25.82
C ILE A 598 3.01 9.44 26.65
N ALA A 599 3.60 9.48 27.85
CA ALA A 599 3.50 8.40 28.82
C ALA A 599 2.43 8.71 29.84
N ILE A 600 1.48 7.80 30.03
CA ILE A 600 0.33 7.98 30.92
C ILE A 600 0.43 6.95 32.04
N SER A 601 0.86 7.40 33.20
CA SER A 601 0.94 6.56 34.41
C SER A 601 -0.46 6.38 34.98
N THR A 602 -0.96 5.14 35.00
CA THR A 602 -2.33 4.79 35.43
C THR A 602 -2.40 3.32 35.88
N ASP A 603 -3.34 2.99 36.76
CA ASP A 603 -3.66 1.63 37.21
C ASP A 603 -4.93 1.05 36.56
N GLY A 604 -5.56 1.80 35.65
CA GLY A 604 -6.72 1.37 34.87
C GLY A 604 -7.12 2.41 33.81
N ASP A 605 -8.40 2.45 33.50
CA ASP A 605 -8.98 3.40 32.54
C ASP A 605 -8.64 4.85 32.90
N SER A 606 -8.30 5.64 31.89
CA SER A 606 -7.79 7.00 32.09
C SER A 606 -8.36 7.96 31.06
N ALA A 607 -9.06 9.00 31.54
CA ALA A 607 -9.51 10.11 30.69
C ALA A 607 -8.33 10.84 30.00
N LEU A 608 -7.12 10.76 30.56
CA LEU A 608 -5.91 11.28 29.92
C LEU A 608 -5.53 10.45 28.68
N LEU A 609 -5.72 9.12 28.72
CA LEU A 609 -5.47 8.26 27.56
C LEU A 609 -6.46 8.55 26.43
N ASP A 610 -7.74 8.69 26.75
CA ASP A 610 -8.76 9.07 25.77
C ASP A 610 -8.49 10.46 25.18
N ALA A 611 -8.06 11.42 26.00
CA ALA A 611 -7.68 12.75 25.53
C ALA A 611 -6.42 12.72 24.65
N ALA A 612 -5.40 11.93 25.02
CA ALA A 612 -4.20 11.75 24.19
C ALA A 612 -4.56 11.15 22.84
N ARG A 613 -5.32 10.04 22.80
CA ARG A 613 -5.74 9.37 21.57
C ARG A 613 -6.58 10.26 20.65
N ARG A 614 -7.42 11.14 21.22
CA ARG A 614 -8.27 12.07 20.44
C ARG A 614 -7.54 13.31 19.92
N HIS A 615 -6.51 13.78 20.61
CA HIS A 615 -5.94 15.10 20.34
C HIS A 615 -4.45 15.12 19.99
N ALA A 616 -3.73 14.01 20.19
CA ALA A 616 -2.34 13.91 19.82
C ALA A 616 -2.20 13.96 18.29
N PRO A 617 -1.23 14.73 17.75
CA PRO A 617 -0.90 14.71 16.34
C PRO A 617 -0.49 13.31 15.84
N GLY A 618 -0.66 13.06 14.54
CA GLY A 618 -0.15 11.86 13.89
C GLY A 618 1.36 11.70 14.10
N GLY A 619 1.80 10.45 14.30
CA GLY A 619 3.20 10.13 14.64
C GLY A 619 3.58 10.31 16.11
N THR A 620 2.63 10.66 16.99
CA THR A 620 2.87 10.70 18.44
C THR A 620 2.93 9.29 19.01
N THR A 621 3.95 8.97 19.80
CA THR A 621 4.02 7.71 20.56
C THR A 621 3.23 7.85 21.86
N ILE A 622 2.16 7.05 22.04
CA ILE A 622 1.29 7.11 23.23
C ILE A 622 1.28 5.76 23.93
N LEU A 623 1.60 5.74 25.22
CA LEU A 623 1.50 4.52 26.03
C LEU A 623 0.92 4.83 27.41
N ALA A 624 0.01 3.97 27.86
CA ALA A 624 -0.52 4.00 29.21
C ALA A 624 -0.19 2.70 29.95
N GLY A 625 0.06 2.80 31.24
CA GLY A 625 0.32 1.66 32.11
C GLY A 625 0.84 2.06 33.47
N VAL A 626 1.16 1.07 34.30
CA VAL A 626 1.77 1.31 35.61
C VAL A 626 3.21 1.78 35.46
N VAL A 627 3.71 2.49 36.46
CA VAL A 627 5.11 2.94 36.50
C VAL A 627 6.09 1.78 36.27
N ASP A 628 7.15 2.03 35.52
CA ASP A 628 8.21 1.06 35.20
C ASP A 628 7.76 -0.20 34.42
N SER A 629 6.54 -0.24 33.88
CA SER A 629 6.07 -1.38 33.05
C SER A 629 6.66 -1.40 31.64
N SER A 630 7.23 -0.30 31.19
CA SER A 630 7.90 -0.18 29.89
C SER A 630 8.99 0.89 29.92
N PRO A 631 9.91 0.94 28.93
CA PRO A 631 10.91 1.99 28.85
C PRO A 631 10.30 3.40 28.83
N LEU A 632 9.16 3.59 28.15
CA LEU A 632 8.47 4.88 28.13
C LEU A 632 7.77 5.22 29.46
N LEU A 633 7.53 4.26 30.35
CA LEU A 633 6.93 4.50 31.69
C LEU A 633 7.97 4.50 32.82
N ALA A 634 9.25 4.33 32.49
CA ALA A 634 10.35 4.28 33.46
C ALA A 634 10.48 5.59 34.25
N GLY A 635 10.39 5.51 35.57
CA GLY A 635 10.52 6.65 36.48
C GLY A 635 9.37 7.67 36.39
N ARG A 636 8.21 7.28 35.85
CA ARG A 636 7.04 8.16 35.62
C ARG A 636 5.84 7.72 36.46
N PRO A 637 5.80 8.04 37.78
CA PRO A 637 4.72 7.61 38.67
C PRO A 637 3.43 8.42 38.50
N MET A 638 2.32 7.90 39.04
CA MET A 638 1.11 8.69 39.27
C MET A 638 1.37 9.88 40.21
N ILE A 639 0.62 10.96 40.07
CA ILE A 639 0.76 12.18 40.88
C ILE A 639 -0.38 12.27 41.86
N ARG A 640 -0.07 12.30 43.17
CA ARG A 640 -1.08 12.37 44.24
C ARG A 640 -2.16 11.28 44.10
N ASN A 641 -1.76 10.08 43.70
CA ASN A 641 -2.64 8.93 43.41
C ASN A 641 -3.67 9.19 42.29
N GLN A 642 -3.36 10.08 41.35
CA GLN A 642 -4.15 10.32 40.14
C GLN A 642 -3.30 10.00 38.91
N ALA A 643 -3.96 9.59 37.83
CA ALA A 643 -3.29 9.37 36.56
C ALA A 643 -2.51 10.63 36.14
N ALA A 644 -1.31 10.44 35.61
CA ALA A 644 -0.41 11.52 35.23
C ALA A 644 0.12 11.31 33.83
N ALA A 645 0.06 12.36 33.00
CA ALA A 645 0.61 12.35 31.66
C ALA A 645 1.95 13.11 31.61
N TYR A 646 2.94 12.47 31.01
CA TYR A 646 4.29 12.98 30.78
C TYR A 646 4.45 13.19 29.28
N VAL A 647 4.53 14.45 28.86
CA VAL A 647 4.67 14.82 27.44
C VAL A 647 6.13 15.18 27.17
N CYS A 648 6.78 14.41 26.31
CA CYS A 648 8.18 14.59 25.94
C CYS A 648 8.32 14.86 24.43
N ARG A 649 9.34 15.65 24.07
CA ARG A 649 9.75 15.92 22.68
C ARG A 649 11.21 15.54 22.57
N GLY A 650 11.49 14.40 21.95
CA GLY A 650 12.80 13.76 22.07
C GLY A 650 13.15 13.51 23.54
N PHE A 651 14.31 14.00 23.98
CA PHE A 651 14.83 13.78 25.34
C PHE A 651 14.33 14.77 26.41
N VAL A 652 13.48 15.74 26.04
CA VAL A 652 12.99 16.79 26.95
C VAL A 652 11.52 16.57 27.29
N CYS A 653 11.20 16.43 28.57
CA CYS A 653 9.84 16.28 29.07
C CYS A 653 9.32 17.56 29.74
N ASP A 654 8.05 17.87 29.49
CA ASP A 654 7.29 18.89 30.23
C ASP A 654 7.04 18.45 31.68
N VAL A 655 6.63 19.42 32.54
CA VAL A 655 6.08 19.09 33.86
C VAL A 655 4.85 18.20 33.67
N PRO A 656 4.73 17.07 34.40
CA PRO A 656 3.62 16.16 34.24
C PRO A 656 2.30 16.80 34.64
N VAL A 657 1.24 16.43 33.93
CA VAL A 657 -0.11 17.01 34.07
C VAL A 657 -1.11 15.94 34.50
N THR A 658 -2.19 16.35 35.17
CA THR A 658 -3.20 15.44 35.72
C THR A 658 -4.62 15.69 35.18
N THR A 659 -4.78 16.68 34.30
CA THR A 659 -6.06 17.03 33.68
C THR A 659 -5.98 16.95 32.16
N THR A 660 -7.11 16.68 31.51
CA THR A 660 -7.21 16.58 30.05
C THR A 660 -6.89 17.91 29.36
N ASP A 661 -7.33 19.03 29.94
CA ASP A 661 -7.11 20.36 29.37
C ASP A 661 -5.63 20.74 29.37
N GLU A 662 -4.92 20.47 30.47
CA GLU A 662 -3.47 20.68 30.55
C GLU A 662 -2.70 19.78 29.57
N LEU A 663 -3.14 18.52 29.40
CA LEU A 663 -2.56 17.60 28.43
C LEU A 663 -2.74 18.12 27.00
N VAL A 664 -3.95 18.53 26.62
CA VAL A 664 -4.24 19.11 25.29
C VAL A 664 -3.43 20.39 25.06
N ALA A 665 -3.32 21.25 26.07
CA ALA A 665 -2.49 22.45 25.97
C ALA A 665 -0.99 22.11 25.81
N SER A 666 -0.48 21.09 26.53
CA SER A 666 0.90 20.63 26.41
C SER A 666 1.19 20.09 25.01
N MET A 667 0.32 19.27 24.42
CA MET A 667 0.51 18.73 23.07
C MET A 667 0.58 19.81 21.98
N ARG A 668 -0.13 20.93 22.17
CA ARG A 668 -0.18 22.05 21.22
C ARG A 668 0.98 23.03 21.34
N ARG A 669 1.77 22.98 22.42
CA ARG A 669 2.93 23.85 22.57
C ARG A 669 3.95 23.54 21.48
N ARG A 670 4.27 24.57 20.69
CA ARG A 670 5.40 24.54 19.74
C ARG A 670 6.70 24.58 20.56
N PRO A 671 7.76 23.87 20.16
CA PRO A 671 9.10 24.14 20.68
C PRO A 671 9.36 25.65 20.60
N ALA A 672 9.90 26.26 21.65
CA ALA A 672 10.42 27.61 21.51
C ALA A 672 11.61 27.52 20.55
N ASP A 673 11.55 28.29 19.45
CA ASP A 673 12.64 28.39 18.46
C ASP A 673 13.98 28.77 19.12
#